data_AF-A0A4S2FC01-F1
#
_entry.id   AF-A0A4S2FC01-F1
#
_cell.length_a   1.000
_cell.length_b   1.000
_cell.length_c   1.000
_cell.angle_alpha   90.00
_cell.angle_beta   90.00
_cell.angle_gamma   90.00
#
_symmetry.space_group_name_H-M   'P 1'
#
loop_
_entity.id
_entity.type
_entity.pdbx_description
1 polymer ?
#
loop_
_entity_poly.entity_id
_entity_poly.type
_entity_poly.pdbx_seq_one_letter_code
_entity_poly.pdbx_strand_id
1 'polypeptide(L)'
;MKFYDQSVPDVERCLDTNIHTGLDTTQVKQRQEKYGPNKLKEAKQKSSFARFVDQFKDPMIIILLIAAAISFGIAIFEKDPEGFFEPVLILVIVILNALMGVVQESKAEAALNALKQMTTPQARVIRNGKEEIVPSQDLVPGDIIKLEAGDFVPADARLFQSVSLKSEEAALTGESVPAEKDAGAIVKDGAPLGDRVDMVYSGCSITYGTGQAIVCAIGMDTEMGKIAGLLNSEEKSQTPLQLKLAQLGKYLGFLAIGCCAIIFVVGLLNGLPPMELFLTSVSLAVAAIPEGLPAIVTIVLSIGVTKLAKQNAIIRNLPAVETLGSASIICSDKTGTLTQNKMTLVKAWADGDEDVVDITTDDPKEIKRLLQLGTLCSDGSILIEDGQEKSVGDPTETSIVSAAMKNGMTKEALNQMYPRLAELPFDSDRKLMSTINKMDGQLVVITKGALDSMIPRLKSGDVKKAKELNEAMSKNALRVLAIASKPIDEVPKNPTSEQLENDLNLEGLVAMIDPARPEAKEAVKVCRKAGIRPVMITGDHVITASAIAKELGILRDGDKAITGVELDAMSDDELDHDIENISVYARVSPENKIRIVKGWQRKNQVVAMTGDGVNDAPALKAADIGCAMGITGTEVAKGAADMILTDDNFATIVFAVREGRGIFSNLKKVIGYLLGTNIGEVLVVFVSMLLWHKSPFVSMQLLWINLVTDSLPAIALGMEPVEKDVMNHKPKAKNEGIFANGFGARIILQGVMFGGLALLSFYLGQQLTHTERGAETMAFITLALSQVIQAFNMRSEHSLFKTGFFTNKKLNMAALVSFALVALVIFTPLNIPFNLEILPWGDFFIALGLAFVPFVVMECSKAFGLIKHSKSYDE
;
A
#
# COMPACT_ATOMS: atom_id res chain seq x y z
N MET A 1 1.19 38.81 3.20
CA MET A 1 1.19 39.61 4.45
C MET A 1 1.95 38.80 5.48
N LYS A 2 2.76 39.42 6.34
CA LYS A 2 3.49 38.71 7.41
C LYS A 2 2.55 38.65 8.61
N PHE A 3 2.30 37.45 9.13
CA PHE A 3 1.37 37.21 10.25
C PHE A 3 2.09 36.92 11.58
N TYR A 4 3.40 36.64 11.54
CA TYR A 4 4.23 36.35 12.71
C TYR A 4 4.58 37.60 13.54
N ASP A 5 4.57 38.78 12.92
CA ASP A 5 4.88 40.06 13.57
C ASP A 5 3.61 40.80 14.06
N GLN A 6 2.43 40.17 13.95
CA GLN A 6 1.15 40.73 14.35
C GLN A 6 0.59 40.06 15.61
N SER A 7 -0.24 40.80 16.35
CA SER A 7 -0.96 40.25 17.50
C SER A 7 -2.11 39.34 17.05
N VAL A 8 -2.46 38.34 17.86
CA VAL A 8 -3.57 37.41 17.56
C VAL A 8 -4.89 38.15 17.22
N PRO A 9 -5.32 39.19 17.96
CA PRO A 9 -6.52 39.96 17.60
C PRO A 9 -6.45 40.68 16.25
N ASP A 10 -5.25 41.11 15.83
CA ASP A 10 -5.07 41.74 14.52
C ASP A 10 -5.14 40.71 13.39
N VAL A 11 -4.59 39.51 13.61
CA VAL A 11 -4.72 38.38 12.67
C VAL A 11 -6.18 37.94 12.54
N GLU A 12 -6.91 37.85 13.65
CA GLU A 12 -8.34 37.54 13.68
C GLU A 12 -9.17 38.56 12.87
N ARG A 13 -8.91 39.86 13.07
CA ARG A 13 -9.56 40.94 12.31
C ARG A 13 -9.17 40.94 10.83
N CYS A 14 -7.90 40.69 10.52
CA CYS A 14 -7.38 40.67 9.15
C CYS A 14 -7.98 39.51 8.33
N LEU A 15 -8.15 38.35 8.96
CA LEU A 15 -8.68 37.15 8.34
C LEU A 15 -10.20 37.01 8.53
N ASP A 16 -10.88 37.97 9.16
CA ASP A 16 -12.32 37.96 9.45
C ASP A 16 -12.78 36.59 9.95
N THR A 17 -12.13 36.11 11.02
CA THR A 17 -12.40 34.80 11.63
C THR A 17 -12.72 34.98 13.12
N ASN A 18 -13.16 33.91 13.78
CA ASN A 18 -13.40 33.90 15.22
C ASN A 18 -12.65 32.73 15.85
N ILE A 19 -11.77 32.99 16.83
CA ILE A 19 -10.94 31.94 17.44
C ILE A 19 -11.73 30.91 18.25
N HIS A 20 -12.94 31.23 18.71
CA HIS A 20 -13.79 30.33 19.51
C HIS A 20 -14.76 29.52 18.66
N THR A 21 -15.38 30.14 17.65
CA THR A 21 -16.39 29.48 16.81
C THR A 21 -15.85 29.01 15.47
N GLY A 22 -14.68 29.49 15.05
CA GLY A 22 -14.16 29.28 13.70
C GLY A 22 -15.03 29.92 12.62
N LEU A 23 -14.81 29.51 11.37
CA LEU A 23 -15.55 29.98 10.20
C LEU A 23 -16.92 29.28 10.08
N ASP A 24 -17.88 29.98 9.46
CA ASP A 24 -19.15 29.39 9.05
C ASP A 24 -19.05 28.70 7.68
N THR A 25 -20.00 27.81 7.37
CA THR A 25 -20.00 27.02 6.12
C THR A 25 -20.10 27.88 4.85
N THR A 26 -20.68 29.08 4.94
CA THR A 26 -20.83 30.00 3.80
C THR A 26 -19.51 30.73 3.52
N GLN A 27 -18.85 31.20 4.57
CA GLN A 27 -17.52 31.81 4.52
C GLN A 27 -16.48 30.85 3.95
N VAL A 28 -16.52 29.57 4.34
CA VAL A 28 -15.63 28.53 3.79
C VAL A 28 -15.80 28.43 2.28
N LYS A 29 -17.03 28.27 1.77
CA LYS A 29 -17.28 28.15 0.33
C LYS A 29 -16.81 29.38 -0.46
N GLN A 30 -17.11 30.58 0.03
CA GLN A 30 -16.66 31.82 -0.60
C GLN A 30 -15.13 31.93 -0.65
N ARG A 31 -14.45 31.48 0.41
CA ARG A 31 -12.98 31.48 0.47
C ARG A 31 -12.38 30.40 -0.42
N GLN A 32 -13.01 29.24 -0.54
CA GLN A 32 -12.58 28.19 -1.48
C GLN A 32 -12.64 28.67 -2.93
N GLU A 33 -13.69 29.42 -3.31
CA GLU A 33 -13.77 30.04 -4.64
C GLU A 33 -12.69 31.11 -4.86
N LYS A 34 -12.35 31.88 -3.82
CA LYS A 34 -11.39 32.98 -3.89
C LYS A 34 -9.92 32.52 -3.89
N TYR A 35 -9.54 31.67 -2.95
CA TYR A 35 -8.15 31.26 -2.72
C TYR A 35 -7.80 29.93 -3.42
N GLY A 36 -8.81 29.16 -3.82
CA GLY A 36 -8.62 27.80 -4.33
C GLY A 36 -8.31 26.78 -3.23
N PRO A 37 -8.02 25.53 -3.60
CA PRO A 37 -7.73 24.47 -2.64
C PRO A 37 -6.34 24.62 -2.02
N ASN A 38 -6.18 24.13 -0.79
CA ASN A 38 -4.89 23.98 -0.13
C ASN A 38 -4.10 22.82 -0.75
N LYS A 39 -3.57 23.04 -1.96
CA LYS A 39 -2.81 22.06 -2.72
C LYS A 39 -1.62 22.71 -3.43
N LEU A 40 -0.47 22.05 -3.38
CA LEU A 40 0.69 22.44 -4.17
C LEU A 40 0.38 22.30 -5.66
N LYS A 41 0.78 23.29 -6.47
CA LYS A 41 0.62 23.22 -7.92
C LYS A 41 1.56 22.13 -8.47
N GLU A 42 0.97 21.02 -8.92
CA GLU A 42 1.70 20.00 -9.67
C GLU A 42 2.21 20.59 -11.00
N ALA A 43 3.35 20.09 -11.48
CA ALA A 43 3.85 20.43 -12.80
C ALA A 43 2.75 20.21 -13.86
N LYS A 44 2.66 21.11 -14.85
CA LYS A 44 1.66 21.00 -15.92
C LYS A 44 1.82 19.65 -16.61
N GLN A 45 0.81 18.80 -16.47
CA GLN A 45 0.75 17.55 -17.23
C GLN A 45 0.72 17.90 -18.73
N LYS A 46 1.50 17.16 -19.52
CA LYS A 46 1.49 17.34 -20.99
C LYS A 46 0.07 17.12 -21.49
N SER A 47 -0.43 18.01 -22.35
CA SER A 47 -1.73 17.80 -23.01
C SER A 47 -1.68 16.55 -23.88
N SER A 48 -2.84 15.94 -24.17
CA SER A 48 -2.90 14.78 -25.07
C SER A 48 -2.29 15.08 -26.45
N PHE A 49 -2.40 16.32 -26.92
CA PHE A 49 -1.75 16.77 -28.16
C PHE A 49 -0.22 16.86 -28.01
N ALA A 50 0.29 17.39 -26.90
CA ALA A 50 1.73 17.43 -26.65
C ALA A 50 2.32 16.02 -26.55
N ARG A 51 1.62 15.08 -25.91
CA ARG A 51 2.02 13.66 -25.87
C ARG A 51 2.00 13.02 -27.24
N PHE A 52 0.98 13.32 -28.05
CA PHE A 52 0.90 12.85 -29.43
C PHE A 52 2.13 13.28 -30.22
N VAL A 53 2.52 14.56 -30.13
CA VAL A 53 3.75 15.07 -30.79
C VAL A 53 5.01 14.41 -30.22
N ASP A 54 5.07 14.17 -28.92
CA ASP A 54 6.21 13.49 -28.30
C ASP A 54 6.40 12.05 -28.79
N GLN A 55 5.34 11.35 -29.20
CA GLN A 55 5.48 10.01 -29.83
C GLN A 55 6.37 10.08 -31.08
N PHE A 56 6.31 11.16 -31.85
CA PHE A 56 7.14 11.33 -33.06
C PHE A 56 8.63 11.59 -32.77
N LYS A 57 9.01 11.80 -31.51
CA LYS A 57 10.42 11.92 -31.10
C LYS A 57 11.08 10.57 -30.87
N ASP A 58 10.32 9.49 -30.87
CA ASP A 58 10.85 8.15 -30.71
C ASP A 58 11.81 7.80 -31.88
N PRO A 59 13.03 7.30 -31.60
CA PRO A 59 14.00 6.95 -32.65
C PRO A 59 13.45 5.98 -33.71
N MET A 60 12.59 5.03 -33.34
CA MET A 60 11.99 4.07 -34.27
C MET A 60 10.98 4.73 -35.20
N ILE A 61 10.14 5.61 -34.65
CA ILE A 61 9.21 6.40 -35.46
C ILE A 61 9.97 7.33 -36.41
N ILE A 62 11.06 7.95 -35.95
CA ILE A 62 11.93 8.77 -36.82
C ILE A 62 12.48 7.95 -37.99
N ILE A 63 12.96 6.72 -37.74
CA ILE A 63 13.45 5.83 -38.80
C ILE A 63 12.33 5.48 -39.79
N LEU A 64 11.13 5.18 -39.32
CA LEU A 64 9.95 4.94 -40.17
C LEU A 64 9.57 6.16 -41.00
N LEU A 65 9.63 7.37 -40.43
CA LEU A 65 9.37 8.61 -41.17
C LEU A 65 10.44 8.87 -42.24
N ILE A 66 11.70 8.57 -41.95
CA ILE A 66 12.79 8.63 -42.94
C ILE A 66 12.52 7.61 -44.06
N ALA A 67 12.12 6.38 -43.71
CA ALA A 67 11.74 5.35 -44.68
C ALA A 67 10.60 5.81 -45.59
N ALA A 68 9.53 6.34 -45.00
CA ALA A 68 8.40 6.89 -45.74
C ALA A 68 8.82 8.04 -46.66
N ALA A 69 9.69 8.94 -46.19
CA ALA A 69 10.18 10.06 -46.99
C ALA A 69 11.02 9.60 -48.20
N ILE A 70 11.89 8.61 -48.01
CA ILE A 70 12.69 8.04 -49.10
C ILE A 70 11.77 7.32 -50.10
N SER A 71 10.83 6.49 -49.63
CA SER A 71 9.85 5.79 -50.49
C SER A 71 8.97 6.77 -51.27
N PHE A 72 8.52 7.88 -50.68
CA PHE A 72 7.84 8.96 -51.42
C PHE A 72 8.73 9.56 -52.51
N GLY A 73 10.01 9.79 -52.22
CA GLY A 73 10.95 10.34 -53.19
C GLY A 73 11.13 9.43 -54.41
N ILE A 74 11.19 8.11 -54.21
CA ILE A 74 11.28 7.12 -55.28
C ILE A 74 9.99 7.07 -56.09
N ALA A 75 8.83 7.02 -55.44
CA ALA A 75 7.53 7.00 -56.12
C ALA A 75 7.31 8.22 -57.04
N ILE A 76 7.74 9.41 -56.58
CA ILE A 76 7.71 10.64 -57.39
C ILE A 76 8.66 10.55 -58.59
N PHE A 77 9.85 9.97 -58.39
CA PHE A 77 10.86 9.82 -59.45
C PHE A 77 10.44 8.80 -60.52
N GLU A 78 9.85 7.68 -60.10
CA GLU A 78 9.40 6.60 -60.99
C GLU A 78 8.05 6.91 -61.68
N LYS A 79 7.33 7.95 -61.20
CA LYS A 79 6.00 8.34 -61.68
C LYS A 79 4.96 7.22 -61.64
N ASP A 80 5.13 6.28 -60.73
CA ASP A 80 4.21 5.18 -60.53
C ASP A 80 3.14 5.56 -59.48
N PRO A 81 1.85 5.65 -59.84
CA PRO A 81 0.77 5.89 -58.88
C PRO A 81 0.71 4.81 -57.79
N GLU A 82 1.12 3.57 -58.08
CA GLU A 82 1.12 2.46 -57.11
C GLU A 82 2.26 2.61 -56.07
N GLY A 83 3.36 3.26 -56.44
CA GLY A 83 4.50 3.53 -55.54
C GLY A 83 4.17 4.46 -54.38
N PHE A 84 3.06 5.20 -54.42
CA PHE A 84 2.60 6.04 -53.30
C PHE A 84 1.93 5.25 -52.18
N PHE A 85 1.58 3.99 -52.41
CA PHE A 85 0.81 3.19 -51.45
C PHE A 85 1.62 2.87 -50.19
N GLU A 86 2.83 2.33 -50.34
CA GLU A 86 3.73 1.98 -49.23
C GLU A 86 4.08 3.16 -48.29
N PRO A 87 4.52 4.33 -48.78
CA PRO A 87 4.86 5.43 -47.88
C PRO A 87 3.64 6.06 -47.18
N VAL A 88 2.47 6.08 -47.83
CA VAL A 88 1.21 6.48 -47.17
C VAL A 88 0.85 5.48 -46.06
N LEU A 89 1.05 4.19 -46.31
CA LEU A 89 0.82 3.12 -45.34
C LEU A 89 1.67 3.30 -44.08
N ILE A 90 2.96 3.59 -44.25
CA ILE A 90 3.89 3.85 -43.15
C ILE A 90 3.44 5.08 -42.33
N LEU A 91 2.97 6.15 -42.98
CA LEU A 91 2.45 7.32 -42.26
C LEU A 91 1.20 6.99 -41.44
N VAL A 92 0.25 6.22 -41.99
CA VAL A 92 -0.94 5.78 -41.26
C VAL A 92 -0.55 4.94 -40.03
N ILE A 93 0.43 4.06 -40.18
CA ILE A 93 0.99 3.25 -39.09
C ILE A 93 1.57 4.13 -37.98
N VAL A 94 2.41 5.09 -38.33
CA VAL A 94 3.02 5.99 -37.34
C VAL A 94 1.94 6.78 -36.59
N ILE A 95 0.91 7.25 -37.29
CA ILE A 95 -0.23 7.96 -36.67
C ILE A 95 -1.01 7.03 -35.74
N LEU A 96 -1.33 5.80 -36.17
CA LEU A 96 -2.04 4.82 -35.35
C LEU A 96 -1.23 4.45 -34.10
N ASN A 97 0.08 4.25 -34.24
CA ASN A 97 0.96 3.97 -33.12
C ASN A 97 0.98 5.14 -32.13
N ALA A 98 1.13 6.38 -32.63
CA ALA A 98 1.10 7.57 -31.79
C ALA A 98 -0.25 7.75 -31.07
N LEU A 99 -1.38 7.49 -31.74
CA LEU A 99 -2.71 7.51 -31.12
C LEU A 99 -2.84 6.45 -30.01
N MET A 100 -2.42 5.22 -30.27
CA MET A 100 -2.47 4.15 -29.27
C MET A 100 -1.54 4.43 -28.09
N GLY A 101 -0.33 4.93 -28.34
CA GLY A 101 0.60 5.39 -27.31
C GLY A 101 -0.02 6.44 -26.40
N VAL A 102 -0.68 7.45 -26.96
CA VAL A 102 -1.41 8.48 -26.17
C VAL A 102 -2.54 7.87 -25.36
N VAL A 103 -3.32 6.93 -25.92
CA VAL A 103 -4.40 6.26 -25.19
C VAL A 103 -3.86 5.42 -24.04
N GLN A 104 -2.78 4.66 -24.26
CA GLN A 104 -2.13 3.84 -23.25
C GLN A 104 -1.55 4.70 -22.12
N GLU A 105 -0.83 5.77 -22.47
CA GLU A 105 -0.25 6.71 -21.50
C GLU A 105 -1.33 7.46 -20.71
N SER A 106 -2.42 7.87 -21.38
CA SER A 106 -3.55 8.54 -20.71
C SER A 106 -4.27 7.60 -19.73
N LYS A 107 -4.45 6.32 -20.09
CA LYS A 107 -5.02 5.31 -19.19
C LYS A 107 -4.09 5.02 -18.01
N ALA A 108 -2.79 4.87 -18.26
CA ALA A 108 -1.80 4.69 -17.20
C ALA A 108 -1.82 5.87 -16.22
N GLU A 109 -1.85 7.10 -16.73
CA GLU A 109 -1.89 8.29 -15.87
C GLU A 109 -3.23 8.48 -15.16
N ALA A 110 -4.36 8.23 -15.81
CA ALA A 110 -5.66 8.24 -15.13
C ALA A 110 -5.69 7.24 -13.97
N ALA A 111 -5.09 6.06 -14.16
CA ALA A 111 -4.97 5.06 -13.12
C ALA A 111 -4.04 5.52 -11.98
N LEU A 112 -2.94 6.22 -12.27
CA LEU A 112 -2.09 6.86 -11.26
C LEU A 112 -2.79 7.99 -10.50
N ASN A 113 -3.54 8.85 -11.20
CA ASN A 113 -4.24 9.98 -10.61
C ASN A 113 -5.35 9.52 -9.64
N ALA A 114 -6.06 8.44 -9.97
CA ALA A 114 -7.03 7.84 -9.08
C ALA A 114 -6.41 7.42 -7.74
N LEU A 115 -5.17 6.94 -7.74
CA LEU A 115 -4.45 6.57 -6.52
C LEU A 115 -4.09 7.78 -5.65
N LYS A 116 -3.58 8.86 -6.27
CA LYS A 116 -3.21 10.09 -5.55
C LYS A 116 -4.38 10.70 -4.76
N GLN A 117 -5.61 10.57 -5.27
CA GLN A 117 -6.80 11.09 -4.59
C GLN A 117 -7.10 10.35 -3.28
N MET A 118 -6.68 9.09 -3.15
CA MET A 118 -6.97 8.23 -1.99
C MET A 118 -6.05 8.50 -0.78
N THR A 119 -4.99 9.30 -0.93
CA THR A 119 -3.94 9.50 0.10
C THR A 119 -3.91 10.94 0.64
N THR A 120 -5.02 11.68 0.55
CA THR A 120 -5.07 13.07 0.99
C THR A 120 -5.06 13.16 2.53
N PRO A 121 -4.12 13.92 3.14
CA PRO A 121 -4.07 14.10 4.59
C PRO A 121 -5.35 14.75 5.14
N GLN A 122 -5.70 14.44 6.38
CA GLN A 122 -6.83 15.05 7.07
C GLN A 122 -6.36 16.17 8.00
N ALA A 123 -7.25 17.11 8.32
CA ALA A 123 -7.01 18.21 9.23
C ALA A 123 -8.18 18.34 10.22
N ARG A 124 -7.86 18.56 11.50
CA ARG A 124 -8.84 18.86 12.55
C ARG A 124 -9.09 20.35 12.58
N VAL A 125 -10.34 20.75 12.35
CA VAL A 125 -10.75 22.15 12.31
C VAL A 125 -11.89 22.44 13.27
N ILE A 126 -12.00 23.69 13.69
CA ILE A 126 -13.18 24.21 14.37
C ILE A 126 -13.98 25.03 13.36
N ARG A 127 -15.21 24.61 13.06
CA ARG A 127 -16.16 25.35 12.22
C ARG A 127 -17.53 25.35 12.86
N ASN A 128 -18.26 26.47 12.76
CA ASN A 128 -19.57 26.65 13.41
C ASN A 128 -19.58 26.29 14.93
N GLY A 129 -18.46 26.49 15.64
CA GLY A 129 -18.28 26.16 17.06
C GLY A 129 -18.16 24.67 17.37
N LYS A 130 -18.01 23.81 16.35
CA LYS A 130 -17.85 22.37 16.49
C LYS A 130 -16.53 21.92 15.90
N GLU A 131 -15.97 20.88 16.49
CA GLU A 131 -14.79 20.21 15.94
C GLU A 131 -15.22 19.25 14.84
N GLU A 132 -14.60 19.37 13.67
CA GLU A 132 -14.81 18.49 12.52
C GLU A 132 -13.46 18.09 11.90
N ILE A 133 -13.43 16.93 11.24
CA ILE A 133 -12.26 16.46 10.49
C ILE A 133 -12.57 16.67 9.01
N VAL A 134 -11.70 17.40 8.32
CA VAL A 134 -11.85 17.71 6.89
C VAL A 134 -10.57 17.38 6.13
N PRO A 135 -10.66 17.04 4.82
CA PRO A 135 -9.48 16.91 3.99
C PRO A 135 -8.64 18.18 4.03
N SER A 136 -7.31 18.06 4.15
CA SER A 136 -6.42 19.21 4.25
C SER A 136 -6.51 20.15 3.05
N GLN A 137 -6.91 19.64 1.87
CA GLN A 137 -7.15 20.40 0.65
C GLN A 137 -8.33 21.38 0.75
N ASP A 138 -9.27 21.12 1.66
CA ASP A 138 -10.47 21.93 1.85
C ASP A 138 -10.26 23.09 2.83
N LEU A 139 -9.06 23.20 3.41
CA LEU A 139 -8.68 24.30 4.28
C LEU A 139 -8.58 25.62 3.52
N VAL A 140 -9.00 26.69 4.17
CA VAL A 140 -8.90 28.06 3.67
C VAL A 140 -8.22 28.98 4.68
N PRO A 141 -7.61 30.10 4.23
CA PRO A 141 -7.11 31.12 5.15
C PRO A 141 -8.22 31.56 6.11
N GLY A 142 -7.91 31.60 7.41
CA GLY A 142 -8.81 31.91 8.52
C GLY A 142 -9.48 30.70 9.18
N ASP A 143 -9.33 29.48 8.66
CA ASP A 143 -9.73 28.28 9.39
C ASP A 143 -8.96 28.17 10.72
N ILE A 144 -9.61 27.62 11.74
CA ILE A 144 -8.98 27.34 13.04
C ILE A 144 -8.62 25.87 13.06
N ILE A 145 -7.33 25.56 13.17
CA ILE A 145 -6.82 24.20 13.25
C ILE A 145 -6.43 23.84 14.68
N LYS A 146 -6.70 22.60 15.07
CA LYS A 146 -6.16 21.99 16.28
C LYS A 146 -4.99 21.09 15.91
N LEU A 147 -3.96 21.14 16.73
CA LEU A 147 -2.73 20.40 16.55
C LEU A 147 -2.36 19.68 17.85
N GLU A 148 -2.01 18.41 17.74
CA GLU A 148 -1.42 17.64 18.82
C GLU A 148 -0.23 16.82 18.34
N ALA A 149 0.53 16.25 19.28
CA ALA A 149 1.64 15.37 18.97
C ALA A 149 1.21 14.24 18.01
N GLY A 150 1.84 14.20 16.83
CA GLY A 150 1.54 13.27 15.75
C GLY A 150 0.77 13.84 14.56
N ASP A 151 0.29 15.07 14.65
CA ASP A 151 -0.32 15.75 13.51
C ASP A 151 0.72 16.30 12.55
N PHE A 152 0.43 16.23 11.24
CA PHE A 152 1.05 17.13 10.28
C PHE A 152 0.38 18.49 10.36
N VAL A 153 1.19 19.53 10.27
CA VAL A 153 0.68 20.89 10.12
C VAL A 153 0.18 21.03 8.66
N PRO A 154 -1.13 21.22 8.44
CA PRO A 154 -1.73 21.09 7.12
C PRO A 154 -1.57 22.35 6.25
N ALA A 155 -1.28 23.49 6.88
CA ALA A 155 -1.14 24.81 6.27
C ALA A 155 -0.28 25.70 7.18
N ASP A 156 0.31 26.77 6.66
CA ASP A 156 1.04 27.72 7.50
C ASP A 156 0.04 28.48 8.37
N ALA A 157 0.27 28.47 9.69
CA ALA A 157 -0.70 28.98 10.66
C ALA A 157 -0.04 29.72 11.83
N ARG A 158 -0.75 30.73 12.35
CA ARG A 158 -0.36 31.52 13.53
C ARG A 158 -0.95 30.91 14.78
N LEU A 159 -0.11 30.52 15.73
CA LEU A 159 -0.56 29.98 17.02
C LEU A 159 -1.25 31.06 17.85
N PHE A 160 -2.33 30.71 18.53
CA PHE A 160 -2.95 31.53 19.57
C PHE A 160 -3.10 30.78 20.90
N GLN A 161 -2.89 29.46 20.90
CA GLN A 161 -2.79 28.64 22.10
C GLN A 161 -1.70 27.57 21.89
N SER A 162 -0.84 27.37 22.90
CA SER A 162 0.19 26.33 22.90
C SER A 162 0.43 25.82 24.31
N VAL A 163 0.56 24.49 24.47
CA VAL A 163 0.89 23.84 25.75
C VAL A 163 2.04 22.87 25.50
N SER A 164 3.25 23.26 25.93
CA SER A 164 4.50 22.50 25.70
C SER A 164 4.68 22.05 24.25
N LEU A 165 4.24 22.86 23.27
CA LEU A 165 4.18 22.46 21.87
C LEU A 165 5.59 22.43 21.26
N LYS A 166 5.93 21.33 20.56
CA LYS A 166 7.17 21.19 19.79
C LYS A 166 6.88 20.74 18.36
N SER A 167 7.53 21.37 17.41
CA SER A 167 7.37 21.15 15.96
C SER A 167 8.69 20.69 15.35
N GLU A 168 8.67 19.63 14.56
CA GLU A 168 9.82 19.18 13.76
C GLU A 168 9.82 19.92 12.42
N GLU A 169 10.83 20.77 12.23
CA GLU A 169 10.91 21.73 11.13
C GLU A 169 12.13 21.51 10.23
N ALA A 170 12.83 20.37 10.39
CA ALA A 170 14.00 20.01 9.58
C ALA A 170 13.79 20.14 8.06
N ALA A 171 12.57 19.87 7.57
CA ALA A 171 12.24 20.00 6.15
C ALA A 171 12.38 21.44 5.60
N LEU A 172 12.25 22.45 6.46
CA LEU A 172 12.30 23.87 6.09
C LEU A 172 13.56 24.57 6.62
N THR A 173 14.03 24.19 7.81
CA THR A 173 15.17 24.84 8.49
C THR A 173 16.47 24.05 8.37
N GLY A 174 16.38 22.74 8.12
CA GLY A 174 17.52 21.81 8.16
C GLY A 174 17.96 21.42 9.58
N GLU A 175 17.34 21.98 10.62
CA GLU A 175 17.66 21.65 12.02
C GLU A 175 16.85 20.43 12.47
N SER A 176 17.53 19.40 12.97
CA SER A 176 16.91 18.13 13.36
C SER A 176 16.39 18.07 14.80
N VAL A 177 16.48 19.20 15.53
CA VAL A 177 15.96 19.29 16.90
C VAL A 177 14.58 19.95 16.82
N PRO A 178 13.52 19.33 17.38
CA PRO A 178 12.20 19.93 17.37
C PRO A 178 12.19 21.32 18.02
N ALA A 179 11.68 22.30 17.28
CA ALA A 179 11.57 23.69 17.71
C ALA A 179 10.45 23.84 18.74
N GLU A 180 10.74 24.52 19.86
CA GLU A 180 9.71 24.87 20.85
C GLU A 180 8.83 26.00 20.33
N LYS A 181 7.52 25.87 20.55
CA LYS A 181 6.52 26.80 20.05
C LYS A 181 5.79 27.49 21.19
N ASP A 182 5.61 28.81 21.03
CA ASP A 182 4.97 29.66 22.02
C ASP A 182 4.01 30.64 21.33
N ALA A 183 2.71 30.45 21.58
CA ALA A 183 1.65 31.31 21.07
C ALA A 183 1.75 32.76 21.60
N GLY A 184 2.31 32.95 22.79
CA GLY A 184 2.47 34.27 23.43
C GLY A 184 3.72 35.03 23.01
N ALA A 185 4.60 34.43 22.20
CA ALA A 185 5.82 35.07 21.75
C ALA A 185 5.55 36.24 20.79
N ILE A 186 6.31 37.32 20.98
CA ILE A 186 6.31 38.49 20.09
C ILE A 186 7.56 38.40 19.22
N VAL A 187 7.36 38.03 17.96
CA VAL A 187 8.46 37.88 16.98
C VAL A 187 8.68 39.19 16.24
N LYS A 188 9.95 39.57 16.07
CA LYS A 188 10.33 40.82 15.38
C LYS A 188 10.21 40.67 13.86
N ASP A 189 9.91 41.78 13.19
CA ASP A 189 9.96 41.81 11.72
C ASP A 189 11.36 41.42 11.21
N GLY A 190 11.39 40.57 10.19
CA GLY A 190 12.61 40.06 9.58
C GLY A 190 13.18 38.80 10.23
N ALA A 191 12.50 38.20 11.23
CA ALA A 191 12.93 36.95 11.83
C ALA A 191 13.10 35.83 10.77
N PRO A 192 14.23 35.07 10.81
CA PRO A 192 14.41 33.82 10.08
C PRO A 192 13.27 32.84 10.36
N LEU A 193 13.08 31.87 9.46
CA LEU A 193 11.96 30.92 9.56
C LEU A 193 12.00 30.09 10.86
N GLY A 194 13.18 29.63 11.27
CA GLY A 194 13.35 28.87 12.53
C GLY A 194 13.10 29.68 13.81
N ASP A 195 13.25 31.01 13.76
CA ASP A 195 13.06 31.89 14.93
C ASP A 195 11.60 32.31 15.13
N ARG A 196 10.71 31.96 14.21
CA ARG A 196 9.27 32.25 14.27
C ARG A 196 8.55 31.19 15.10
N VAL A 197 8.83 31.19 16.40
CA VAL A 197 8.30 30.22 17.39
C VAL A 197 6.78 30.31 17.58
N ASP A 198 6.17 31.36 17.06
CA ASP A 198 4.77 31.72 17.16
C ASP A 198 3.94 31.20 15.96
N MET A 199 4.62 30.60 14.99
CA MET A 199 4.07 30.02 13.77
C MET A 199 4.33 28.51 13.71
N VAL A 200 3.46 27.82 12.97
CA VAL A 200 3.64 26.44 12.53
C VAL A 200 3.52 26.38 11.01
N TYR A 201 4.26 25.47 10.38
CA TYR A 201 4.46 25.47 8.93
C TYR A 201 3.96 24.21 8.24
N SER A 202 3.34 24.38 7.08
CA SER A 202 2.82 23.29 6.26
C SER A 202 3.92 22.26 5.92
N GLY A 203 3.62 20.98 6.13
CA GLY A 203 4.57 19.88 5.87
C GLY A 203 5.51 19.56 7.04
N CYS A 204 5.51 20.37 8.10
CA CYS A 204 6.13 20.03 9.38
C CYS A 204 5.20 19.17 10.23
N SER A 205 5.76 18.50 11.25
CA SER A 205 5.00 17.63 12.15
C SER A 205 5.14 18.03 13.60
N ILE A 206 4.06 17.90 14.37
CA ILE A 206 4.11 18.15 15.81
C ILE A 206 4.65 16.91 16.52
N THR A 207 5.71 17.08 17.30
CA THR A 207 6.36 15.98 18.02
C THR A 207 5.90 15.87 19.47
N TYR A 208 5.45 16.96 20.08
CA TYR A 208 5.04 16.99 21.48
C TYR A 208 4.07 18.16 21.77
N GLY A 209 3.23 18.00 22.79
CA GLY A 209 2.30 19.04 23.26
C GLY A 209 1.06 19.21 22.38
N THR A 210 0.31 20.27 22.65
CA THR A 210 -0.93 20.63 21.92
C THR A 210 -0.97 22.12 21.60
N GLY A 211 -1.68 22.49 20.54
CA GLY A 211 -1.83 23.87 20.11
C GLY A 211 -3.07 24.13 19.26
N GLN A 212 -3.42 25.40 19.16
CA GLN A 212 -4.46 25.89 18.26
C GLN A 212 -3.91 27.06 17.44
N ALA A 213 -4.21 27.07 16.15
CA ALA A 213 -3.68 28.05 15.22
C ALA A 213 -4.72 28.52 14.19
N ILE A 214 -4.54 29.76 13.71
CA ILE A 214 -5.31 30.35 12.62
C ILE A 214 -4.55 30.12 11.32
N VAL A 215 -5.16 29.48 10.32
CA VAL A 215 -4.55 29.26 9.00
C VAL A 215 -4.29 30.60 8.32
N CYS A 216 -3.04 30.88 7.98
CA CYS A 216 -2.59 32.14 7.40
C CYS A 216 -2.35 32.03 5.90
N ALA A 217 -1.78 30.90 5.44
CA ALA A 217 -1.50 30.66 4.03
C ALA A 217 -1.74 29.18 3.68
N ILE A 218 -2.15 28.94 2.44
CA ILE A 218 -2.47 27.61 1.90
C ILE A 218 -1.77 27.38 0.56
N GLY A 219 -1.58 26.12 0.19
CA GLY A 219 -1.06 25.71 -1.12
C GLY A 219 0.30 26.34 -1.42
N MET A 220 0.40 27.00 -2.58
CA MET A 220 1.65 27.62 -3.07
C MET A 220 2.10 28.85 -2.26
N ASP A 221 1.21 29.44 -1.44
CA ASP A 221 1.54 30.62 -0.64
C ASP A 221 2.24 30.26 0.68
N THR A 222 2.23 28.96 1.06
CA THR A 222 2.98 28.44 2.21
C THR A 222 4.49 28.46 1.98
N GLU A 223 5.29 28.43 3.04
CA GLU A 223 6.75 28.35 2.93
C GLU A 223 7.20 27.07 2.20
N MET A 224 6.53 25.94 2.46
CA MET A 224 6.76 24.69 1.71
C MET A 224 6.32 24.83 0.24
N GLY A 225 5.24 25.56 -0.04
CA GLY A 225 4.79 25.85 -1.40
C GLY A 225 5.76 26.71 -2.20
N LYS A 226 6.42 27.67 -1.55
CA LYS A 226 7.49 28.47 -2.18
C LYS A 226 8.70 27.61 -2.53
N ILE A 227 9.10 26.69 -1.64
CA ILE A 227 10.17 25.72 -1.92
C ILE A 227 9.77 24.76 -3.05
N ALA A 228 8.56 24.21 -3.01
CA ALA A 228 8.05 23.32 -4.06
C ALA A 228 8.02 24.01 -5.44
N GLY A 229 7.73 25.30 -5.49
CA GLY A 229 7.83 26.11 -6.71
C GLY A 229 9.24 26.17 -7.31
N LEU A 230 10.28 26.12 -6.47
CA LEU A 230 11.69 26.06 -6.90
C LEU A 230 12.11 24.65 -7.32
N LEU A 231 11.50 23.62 -6.73
CA LEU A 231 11.82 22.20 -6.94
C LEU A 231 10.99 21.49 -8.02
N ASN A 232 10.03 22.16 -8.65
CA ASN A 232 9.01 21.57 -9.55
C ASN A 232 9.56 21.06 -10.92
N SER A 233 10.79 20.52 -10.90
CA SER A 233 11.57 20.00 -12.03
C SER A 233 12.01 18.54 -11.85
N GLU A 234 11.52 17.81 -10.84
CA GLU A 234 11.91 16.41 -10.64
C GLU A 234 11.06 15.44 -11.50
N GLU A 235 11.76 14.54 -12.20
CA GLU A 235 11.15 13.54 -13.07
C GLU A 235 10.36 12.48 -12.28
N LYS A 236 9.28 11.99 -12.89
CA LYS A 236 8.46 10.89 -12.33
C LYS A 236 9.36 9.66 -12.11
N SER A 237 9.48 9.19 -10.86
CA SER A 237 10.27 7.99 -10.54
C SER A 237 9.60 6.72 -11.08
N GLN A 238 10.35 5.92 -11.84
CA GLN A 238 9.91 4.62 -12.36
C GLN A 238 10.05 3.52 -11.29
N THR A 239 9.23 2.47 -11.37
CA THR A 239 9.37 1.32 -10.46
C THR A 239 10.61 0.47 -10.81
N PRO A 240 11.17 -0.29 -9.85
CA PRO A 240 12.27 -1.21 -10.14
C PRO A 240 11.97 -2.20 -11.28
N LEU A 241 10.75 -2.74 -11.34
CA LEU A 241 10.32 -3.57 -12.46
C LEU A 241 10.32 -2.81 -13.79
N GLN A 242 9.79 -1.58 -13.83
CA GLN A 242 9.80 -0.77 -15.05
C GLN A 242 11.22 -0.52 -15.55
N LEU A 243 12.16 -0.21 -14.66
CA LEU A 243 13.57 -0.03 -14.99
C LEU A 243 14.19 -1.31 -15.58
N LYS A 244 13.96 -2.46 -14.95
CA LYS A 244 14.44 -3.76 -15.46
C LYS A 244 13.85 -4.09 -16.83
N LEU A 245 12.58 -3.76 -17.07
CA LEU A 245 11.93 -3.97 -18.36
C LEU A 245 12.44 -3.01 -19.44
N ALA A 246 12.71 -1.75 -19.09
CA ALA A 246 13.35 -0.80 -20.02
C ALA A 246 14.75 -1.27 -20.43
N GLN A 247 15.53 -1.80 -19.48
CA GLN A 247 16.83 -2.42 -19.78
C GLN A 247 16.69 -3.64 -20.71
N LEU A 248 15.68 -4.49 -20.47
CA LEU A 248 15.40 -5.62 -21.35
C LEU A 248 15.01 -5.17 -22.76
N GLY A 249 14.16 -4.15 -22.89
CA GLY A 249 13.83 -3.54 -24.18
C GLY A 249 15.07 -3.03 -24.91
N LYS A 250 16.04 -2.43 -24.19
CA LYS A 250 17.32 -2.01 -24.75
C LYS A 250 18.16 -3.19 -25.25
N TYR A 251 18.21 -4.30 -24.52
CA TYR A 251 18.91 -5.51 -24.97
C TYR A 251 18.27 -6.13 -26.21
N LEU A 252 16.93 -6.23 -26.25
CA LEU A 252 16.22 -6.68 -27.44
C LEU A 252 16.45 -5.75 -28.63
N GLY A 253 16.49 -4.44 -28.42
CA GLY A 253 16.83 -3.46 -29.45
C GLY A 253 18.23 -3.67 -30.03
N PHE A 254 19.25 -3.89 -29.19
CA PHE A 254 20.59 -4.22 -29.67
C PHE A 254 20.65 -5.54 -30.43
N LEU A 255 19.93 -6.57 -29.96
CA LEU A 255 19.81 -7.85 -30.66
C LEU A 255 19.17 -7.66 -32.05
N ALA A 256 18.08 -6.89 -32.13
CA ALA A 256 17.38 -6.58 -33.36
C ALA A 256 18.29 -5.87 -34.37
N ILE A 257 19.04 -4.84 -33.93
CA ILE A 257 20.02 -4.15 -34.78
C ILE A 257 21.09 -5.13 -35.31
N GLY A 258 21.56 -6.04 -34.45
CA GLY A 258 22.49 -7.11 -34.86
C GLY A 258 21.89 -8.02 -35.94
N CYS A 259 20.64 -8.46 -35.76
CA CYS A 259 19.92 -9.24 -36.76
C CYS A 259 19.72 -8.46 -38.08
N CYS A 260 19.35 -7.18 -38.01
CA CYS A 260 19.21 -6.31 -39.17
C CYS A 260 20.52 -6.18 -39.95
N ALA A 261 21.65 -5.98 -39.26
CA ALA A 261 22.96 -5.89 -39.90
C ALA A 261 23.31 -7.20 -40.65
N ILE A 262 23.01 -8.35 -40.06
CA ILE A 262 23.22 -9.66 -40.69
C ILE A 262 22.32 -9.81 -41.92
N ILE A 263 21.02 -9.50 -41.81
CA ILE A 263 20.07 -9.56 -42.94
C ILE A 263 20.54 -8.65 -44.07
N PHE A 264 20.99 -7.45 -43.75
CA PHE A 264 21.44 -6.47 -44.75
C PHE A 264 22.68 -6.97 -45.50
N VAL A 265 23.69 -7.48 -44.79
CA VAL A 265 24.91 -8.03 -45.41
C VAL A 265 24.60 -9.25 -46.26
N VAL A 266 23.87 -10.22 -45.71
CA VAL A 266 23.51 -11.45 -46.43
C VAL A 266 22.63 -11.13 -47.63
N GLY A 267 21.68 -10.21 -47.49
CA GLY A 267 20.82 -9.78 -48.57
C GLY A 267 21.57 -9.12 -49.72
N LEU A 268 22.51 -8.23 -49.42
CA LEU A 268 23.37 -7.60 -50.43
C LEU A 268 24.23 -8.63 -51.16
N LEU A 269 24.80 -9.60 -50.43
CA LEU A 269 25.58 -10.68 -51.02
C LEU A 269 24.76 -11.58 -51.96
N ASN A 270 23.46 -11.73 -51.69
CA ASN A 270 22.52 -12.49 -52.52
C ASN A 270 21.85 -11.64 -53.61
N GLY A 271 22.24 -10.36 -53.77
CA GLY A 271 21.73 -9.48 -54.83
C GLY A 271 20.33 -8.92 -54.59
N LEU A 272 19.83 -8.93 -53.34
CA LEU A 272 18.54 -8.33 -53.01
C LEU A 272 18.58 -6.79 -53.08
N PRO A 273 17.47 -6.13 -53.47
CA PRO A 273 17.38 -4.68 -53.52
C PRO A 273 17.65 -4.03 -52.13
N PRO A 274 18.54 -3.02 -52.03
CA PRO A 274 18.82 -2.37 -50.74
C PRO A 274 17.60 -1.79 -50.04
N MET A 275 16.59 -1.36 -50.81
CA MET A 275 15.34 -0.81 -50.26
C MET A 275 14.51 -1.90 -49.55
N GLU A 276 14.39 -3.08 -50.14
CA GLU A 276 13.68 -4.21 -49.55
C GLU A 276 14.36 -4.68 -48.26
N LEU A 277 15.69 -4.72 -48.25
CA LEU A 277 16.50 -5.02 -47.06
C LEU A 277 16.32 -3.99 -45.96
N PHE A 278 16.21 -2.71 -46.33
CA PHE A 278 15.96 -1.63 -45.40
C PHE A 278 14.55 -1.73 -44.79
N LEU A 279 13.51 -1.91 -45.60
CA LEU A 279 12.13 -2.07 -45.11
C LEU A 279 11.97 -3.32 -44.23
N THR A 280 12.61 -4.43 -44.59
CA THR A 280 12.61 -5.65 -43.78
C THR A 280 13.33 -5.44 -42.44
N SER A 281 14.45 -4.74 -42.45
CA SER A 281 15.20 -4.38 -41.23
C SER A 281 14.41 -3.47 -40.30
N VAL A 282 13.68 -2.49 -40.85
CA VAL A 282 12.81 -1.62 -40.07
C VAL A 282 11.64 -2.40 -39.47
N SER A 283 11.02 -3.30 -40.25
CA SER A 283 9.93 -4.17 -39.81
C SER A 283 10.35 -5.08 -38.65
N LEU A 284 11.55 -5.68 -38.75
CA LEU A 284 12.14 -6.49 -37.69
C LEU A 284 12.41 -5.68 -36.42
N ALA A 285 12.97 -4.49 -36.57
CA ALA A 285 13.32 -3.63 -35.44
C ALA A 285 12.08 -3.14 -34.68
N VAL A 286 10.99 -2.83 -35.39
CA VAL A 286 9.69 -2.47 -34.77
C VAL A 286 9.08 -3.67 -34.03
N ALA A 287 9.10 -4.88 -34.61
CA ALA A 287 8.57 -6.08 -33.96
C ALA A 287 9.37 -6.52 -32.71
N ALA A 288 10.68 -6.24 -32.68
CA ALA A 288 11.54 -6.68 -31.59
C ALA A 288 11.33 -5.92 -30.27
N ILE A 289 10.84 -4.67 -30.32
CA ILE A 289 10.74 -3.81 -29.13
C ILE A 289 9.31 -3.87 -28.57
N PRO A 290 9.11 -4.31 -27.31
CA PRO A 290 7.79 -4.39 -26.72
C PRO A 290 7.32 -3.01 -26.22
N GLU A 291 6.93 -2.14 -27.15
CA GLU A 291 6.57 -0.72 -26.89
C GLU A 291 5.44 -0.57 -25.85
N GLY A 292 4.45 -1.47 -25.85
CA GLY A 292 3.31 -1.42 -24.93
C GLY A 292 3.58 -1.96 -23.52
N LEU A 293 4.72 -2.62 -23.28
CA LEU A 293 4.96 -3.35 -22.04
C LEU A 293 5.00 -2.45 -20.78
N PRO A 294 5.72 -1.31 -20.76
CA PRO A 294 5.74 -0.42 -19.59
C PRO A 294 4.35 0.15 -19.25
N ALA A 295 3.56 0.48 -20.27
CA ALA A 295 2.21 0.99 -20.09
C ALA A 295 1.27 -0.07 -19.51
N ILE A 296 1.32 -1.30 -20.03
CA ILE A 296 0.51 -2.42 -19.52
C ILE A 296 0.87 -2.74 -18.08
N VAL A 297 2.16 -2.77 -17.71
CA VAL A 297 2.60 -3.01 -16.33
C VAL A 297 2.01 -1.96 -15.38
N THR A 298 2.04 -0.68 -15.78
CA THR A 298 1.46 0.41 -14.99
C THR A 298 -0.05 0.23 -14.80
N ILE A 299 -0.78 -0.10 -15.87
CA ILE A 299 -2.23 -0.36 -15.83
C ILE A 299 -2.54 -1.51 -14.86
N VAL A 300 -1.79 -2.62 -14.94
CA VAL A 300 -2.00 -3.81 -14.08
C VAL A 300 -1.71 -3.48 -12.61
N LEU A 301 -0.61 -2.79 -12.33
CA LEU A 301 -0.26 -2.36 -10.97
C LEU A 301 -1.34 -1.45 -10.38
N SER A 302 -1.79 -0.43 -11.12
CA SER A 302 -2.80 0.51 -10.64
C SER A 302 -4.16 -0.16 -10.39
N ILE A 303 -4.57 -1.12 -11.22
CA ILE A 303 -5.78 -1.92 -10.98
C ILE A 303 -5.62 -2.76 -9.71
N GLY A 304 -4.44 -3.36 -9.52
CA GLY A 304 -4.09 -4.09 -8.31
C GLY A 304 -4.21 -3.23 -7.05
N VAL A 305 -3.64 -2.03 -7.06
CA VAL A 305 -3.77 -1.07 -5.95
C VAL A 305 -5.23 -0.68 -5.71
N THR A 306 -6.01 -0.43 -6.76
CA THR A 306 -7.43 -0.09 -6.62
C THR A 306 -8.20 -1.20 -5.91
N LYS A 307 -7.84 -2.46 -6.16
CA LYS A 307 -8.43 -3.62 -5.47
C LYS A 307 -8.01 -3.71 -4.01
N LEU A 308 -6.73 -3.42 -3.71
CA LEU A 308 -6.22 -3.31 -2.33
C LEU A 308 -6.96 -2.23 -1.54
N ALA A 309 -7.16 -1.05 -2.15
CA ALA A 309 -7.81 0.07 -1.49
C ALA A 309 -9.30 -0.19 -1.20
N LYS A 310 -9.99 -0.94 -2.07
CA LYS A 310 -11.35 -1.44 -1.81
C LYS A 310 -11.43 -2.47 -0.66
N GLN A 311 -10.30 -2.94 -0.18
CA GLN A 311 -10.16 -3.86 0.95
C GLN A 311 -9.31 -3.20 2.04
N ASN A 312 -9.50 -1.89 2.25
CA ASN A 312 -8.91 -1.12 3.33
C ASN A 312 -7.38 -0.96 3.32
N ALA A 313 -6.69 -1.37 2.25
CA ALA A 313 -5.24 -1.21 2.09
C ALA A 313 -4.90 -0.14 1.04
N ILE A 314 -4.65 1.09 1.47
CA ILE A 314 -4.32 2.20 0.58
C ILE A 314 -2.81 2.24 0.36
N ILE A 315 -2.36 2.05 -0.88
CA ILE A 315 -0.94 2.13 -1.25
C ILE A 315 -0.60 3.56 -1.67
N ARG A 316 0.45 4.13 -1.05
CA ARG A 316 0.97 5.47 -1.38
C ARG A 316 1.92 5.45 -2.56
N ASN A 317 2.74 4.40 -2.66
CA ASN A 317 3.82 4.29 -3.64
C ASN A 317 3.68 3.00 -4.45
N LEU A 318 3.61 3.08 -5.79
CA LEU A 318 3.50 1.89 -6.66
C LEU A 318 4.59 0.83 -6.43
N PRO A 319 5.88 1.18 -6.22
CA PRO A 319 6.92 0.21 -5.93
C PRO A 319 6.60 -0.70 -4.72
N ALA A 320 5.85 -0.21 -3.74
CA ALA A 320 5.51 -0.98 -2.54
C ALA A 320 4.67 -2.22 -2.86
N VAL A 321 3.83 -2.19 -3.91
CA VAL A 321 3.04 -3.36 -4.34
C VAL A 321 3.94 -4.50 -4.83
N GLU A 322 5.02 -4.17 -5.55
CA GLU A 322 5.99 -5.15 -6.04
C GLU A 322 6.70 -5.83 -4.87
N THR A 323 7.14 -5.03 -3.90
CA THR A 323 7.81 -5.50 -2.69
C THR A 323 6.87 -6.32 -1.80
N LEU A 324 5.60 -5.94 -1.69
CA LEU A 324 4.59 -6.59 -0.85
C LEU A 324 4.33 -8.05 -1.22
N GLY A 325 4.41 -8.40 -2.51
CA GLY A 325 4.33 -9.79 -2.94
C GLY A 325 5.49 -10.66 -2.44
N SER A 326 6.61 -10.06 -2.06
CA SER A 326 7.82 -10.78 -1.61
C SER A 326 8.05 -10.70 -0.11
N ALA A 327 7.14 -10.08 0.66
CA ALA A 327 7.25 -9.97 2.11
C ALA A 327 7.42 -11.34 2.76
N SER A 328 8.49 -11.49 3.56
CA SER A 328 8.83 -12.71 4.27
C SER A 328 8.75 -12.55 5.78
N ILE A 329 8.87 -11.33 6.29
CA ILE A 329 8.72 -10.98 7.70
C ILE A 329 7.63 -9.91 7.83
N ILE A 330 6.73 -10.07 8.79
CA ILE A 330 5.76 -9.04 9.17
C ILE A 330 6.00 -8.70 10.64
N CYS A 331 6.62 -7.55 10.88
CA CYS A 331 6.76 -6.94 12.19
C CYS A 331 5.49 -6.15 12.49
N SER A 332 4.71 -6.60 13.47
CA SER A 332 3.46 -5.95 13.85
C SER A 332 3.54 -5.35 15.24
N ASP A 333 3.02 -4.14 15.40
CA ASP A 333 2.62 -3.66 16.72
C ASP A 333 1.46 -4.51 17.25
N LYS A 334 1.35 -4.60 18.58
CA LYS A 334 0.32 -5.35 19.28
C LYS A 334 -0.96 -4.53 19.39
N THR A 335 -0.86 -3.35 20.01
CA THR A 335 -2.03 -2.54 20.39
C THR A 335 -2.69 -1.96 19.14
N GLY A 336 -4.01 -2.07 19.03
CA GLY A 336 -4.78 -1.55 17.89
C GLY A 336 -4.70 -2.38 16.60
N THR A 337 -3.55 -3.03 16.35
CA THR A 337 -3.32 -3.84 15.14
C THR A 337 -3.69 -5.32 15.33
N LEU A 338 -3.11 -5.99 16.34
CA LEU A 338 -3.40 -7.40 16.66
C LEU A 338 -4.54 -7.54 17.67
N THR A 339 -4.72 -6.52 18.50
CA THR A 339 -5.78 -6.42 19.50
C THR A 339 -6.80 -5.36 19.11
N GLN A 340 -7.94 -5.36 19.79
CA GLN A 340 -9.05 -4.44 19.45
C GLN A 340 -8.83 -3.01 19.96
N ASN A 341 -7.78 -2.78 20.78
CA ASN A 341 -7.59 -1.54 21.55
C ASN A 341 -8.85 -1.17 22.35
N LYS A 342 -9.54 -2.21 22.83
CA LYS A 342 -10.79 -2.10 23.59
C LYS A 342 -10.61 -2.87 24.89
N MET A 343 -10.13 -2.18 25.91
CA MET A 343 -9.93 -2.78 27.21
C MET A 343 -11.27 -3.30 27.75
N THR A 344 -11.27 -4.57 28.14
CA THR A 344 -12.48 -5.28 28.59
C THR A 344 -12.19 -5.89 29.95
N LEU A 345 -12.99 -5.53 30.95
CA LEU A 345 -12.94 -6.18 32.26
C LEU A 345 -13.45 -7.62 32.12
N VAL A 346 -12.66 -8.59 32.56
CA VAL A 346 -12.97 -10.02 32.35
C VAL A 346 -12.98 -10.83 33.62
N LYS A 347 -12.19 -10.44 34.64
CA LYS A 347 -12.11 -11.15 35.91
C LYS A 347 -12.10 -10.18 37.07
N ALA A 348 -12.59 -10.63 38.22
CA ALA A 348 -12.48 -9.91 39.47
C ALA A 348 -12.33 -10.87 40.65
N TRP A 349 -11.78 -10.35 41.73
CA TRP A 349 -11.64 -11.04 43.00
C TRP A 349 -11.92 -10.04 44.11
N ALA A 350 -12.86 -10.34 44.99
CA ALA A 350 -13.10 -9.56 46.20
C ALA A 350 -12.24 -10.10 47.36
N ASP A 351 -11.73 -9.21 48.20
CA ASP A 351 -11.00 -9.61 49.40
C ASP A 351 -11.91 -10.44 50.32
N GLY A 352 -11.43 -11.61 50.74
CA GLY A 352 -12.20 -12.60 51.51
C GLY A 352 -12.77 -13.76 50.68
N ASP A 353 -12.83 -13.65 49.35
CA ASP A 353 -13.31 -14.75 48.48
C ASP A 353 -12.20 -15.79 48.20
N GLU A 354 -12.60 -17.05 48.02
CA GLU A 354 -11.67 -18.14 47.66
C GLU A 354 -11.19 -18.06 46.22
N ASP A 355 -12.08 -17.77 45.27
CA ASP A 355 -11.82 -17.88 43.83
C ASP A 355 -11.92 -16.54 43.10
N VAL A 356 -11.18 -16.43 41.99
CA VAL A 356 -11.36 -15.37 40.99
C VAL A 356 -12.57 -15.72 40.14
N VAL A 357 -13.48 -14.77 39.95
CA VAL A 357 -14.67 -14.97 39.12
C VAL A 357 -14.57 -14.23 37.80
N ASP A 358 -15.24 -14.76 36.78
CA ASP A 358 -15.40 -14.08 35.49
C ASP A 358 -16.51 -13.02 35.61
N ILE A 359 -16.25 -11.82 35.07
CA ILE A 359 -17.23 -10.73 35.05
C ILE A 359 -18.32 -11.04 34.03
N THR A 360 -19.57 -11.01 34.48
CA THR A 360 -20.77 -11.26 33.70
C THR A 360 -21.76 -10.09 33.80
N THR A 361 -23.02 -10.29 33.42
CA THR A 361 -24.09 -9.28 33.56
C THR A 361 -24.86 -9.40 34.88
N ASP A 362 -24.64 -10.47 35.65
CA ASP A 362 -25.31 -10.69 36.94
C ASP A 362 -24.31 -11.21 37.98
N ASP A 363 -23.37 -10.36 38.32
CA ASP A 363 -22.27 -10.73 39.22
C ASP A 363 -22.71 -10.79 40.70
N PRO A 364 -21.97 -11.53 41.55
CA PRO A 364 -22.19 -11.56 43.00
C PRO A 364 -22.15 -10.17 43.64
N LYS A 365 -22.75 -10.04 44.82
CA LYS A 365 -22.91 -8.75 45.50
C LYS A 365 -21.57 -8.08 45.82
N GLU A 366 -20.60 -8.88 46.19
CA GLU A 366 -19.23 -8.51 46.54
C GLU A 366 -18.51 -7.91 45.33
N ILE A 367 -18.68 -8.52 44.15
CA ILE A 367 -18.14 -8.04 42.88
C ILE A 367 -18.86 -6.79 42.40
N LYS A 368 -20.20 -6.73 42.52
CA LYS A 368 -20.96 -5.51 42.21
C LYS A 368 -20.49 -4.33 43.09
N ARG A 369 -20.16 -4.58 44.36
CA ARG A 369 -19.55 -3.56 45.24
C ARG A 369 -18.18 -3.13 44.74
N LEU A 370 -17.33 -4.05 44.33
CA LEU A 370 -16.01 -3.75 43.76
C LEU A 370 -16.11 -2.90 42.47
N LEU A 371 -17.03 -3.26 41.56
CA LEU A 371 -17.31 -2.49 40.33
C LEU A 371 -17.86 -1.09 40.63
N GLN A 372 -18.73 -0.97 41.64
CA GLN A 372 -19.27 0.30 42.11
C GLN A 372 -18.14 1.23 42.60
N LEU A 373 -17.25 0.73 43.46
CA LEU A 373 -16.12 1.52 43.97
C LEU A 373 -15.18 1.92 42.82
N GLY A 374 -14.83 0.99 41.93
CA GLY A 374 -14.01 1.29 40.76
C GLY A 374 -14.63 2.34 39.82
N THR A 375 -15.95 2.31 39.64
CA THR A 375 -16.69 3.26 38.80
C THR A 375 -16.75 4.66 39.42
N LEU A 376 -17.00 4.75 40.74
CA LEU A 376 -16.98 6.02 41.48
C LEU A 376 -15.59 6.67 41.45
N CYS A 377 -14.54 5.86 41.45
CA CYS A 377 -13.15 6.28 41.32
C CYS A 377 -12.66 6.32 39.86
N SER A 378 -13.52 6.63 38.88
CA SER A 378 -13.14 6.74 37.46
C SER A 378 -13.63 8.02 36.81
N ASP A 379 -12.90 8.54 35.84
CA ASP A 379 -13.24 9.74 35.06
C ASP A 379 -13.88 9.38 33.73
N GLY A 380 -13.54 8.22 33.16
CA GLY A 380 -14.15 7.70 31.94
C GLY A 380 -15.68 7.55 32.01
N SER A 381 -16.37 7.75 30.89
CA SER A 381 -17.83 7.62 30.75
C SER A 381 -18.20 6.80 29.51
N ILE A 382 -19.45 6.33 29.46
CA ILE A 382 -19.99 5.60 28.31
C ILE A 382 -21.23 6.34 27.84
N LEU A 383 -21.18 6.80 26.59
CA LEU A 383 -22.31 7.42 25.91
C LEU A 383 -22.97 6.39 24.99
N ILE A 384 -24.29 6.47 24.85
CA ILE A 384 -25.04 5.66 23.89
C ILE A 384 -25.43 6.59 22.73
N GLU A 385 -24.73 6.47 21.60
CA GLU A 385 -25.03 7.19 20.35
C GLU A 385 -25.51 6.16 19.31
N ASP A 386 -26.68 6.36 18.70
CA ASP A 386 -27.26 5.48 17.67
C ASP A 386 -27.33 3.98 18.06
N GLY A 387 -27.51 3.70 19.35
CA GLY A 387 -27.56 2.33 19.89
C GLY A 387 -26.19 1.65 20.03
N GLN A 388 -25.08 2.36 19.83
CA GLN A 388 -23.73 1.88 20.08
C GLN A 388 -23.10 2.55 21.32
N GLU A 389 -22.38 1.76 22.11
CA GLU A 389 -21.60 2.25 23.25
C GLU A 389 -20.34 2.96 22.76
N LYS A 390 -20.22 4.25 23.08
CA LYS A 390 -19.05 5.06 22.82
C LYS A 390 -18.36 5.40 24.14
N SER A 391 -17.18 4.83 24.34
CA SER A 391 -16.34 5.09 25.50
C SER A 391 -15.64 6.44 25.35
N VAL A 392 -15.69 7.27 26.39
CA VAL A 392 -15.00 8.56 26.46
C VAL A 392 -14.08 8.56 27.68
N GLY A 393 -12.79 8.79 27.48
CA GLY A 393 -11.77 8.73 28.54
C GLY A 393 -10.85 7.52 28.42
N ASP A 394 -10.05 7.24 29.46
CA ASP A 394 -9.04 6.18 29.44
C ASP A 394 -9.68 4.77 29.25
N PRO A 395 -9.13 3.91 28.37
CA PRO A 395 -9.68 2.56 28.13
C PRO A 395 -9.77 1.70 29.40
N THR A 396 -8.79 1.79 30.30
CA THR A 396 -8.75 1.05 31.57
C THR A 396 -9.95 1.41 32.43
N GLU A 397 -10.25 2.70 32.55
CA GLU A 397 -11.38 3.19 33.35
C GLU A 397 -12.72 2.89 32.71
N THR A 398 -12.86 3.19 31.41
CA THR A 398 -14.11 2.95 30.68
C THR A 398 -14.47 1.47 30.65
N SER A 399 -13.50 0.55 30.73
CA SER A 399 -13.76 -0.89 30.89
C SER A 399 -14.45 -1.24 32.22
N ILE A 400 -14.07 -0.57 33.32
CA ILE A 400 -14.69 -0.74 34.65
C ILE A 400 -16.11 -0.16 34.63
N VAL A 401 -16.29 1.02 34.04
CA VAL A 401 -17.60 1.66 33.89
C VAL A 401 -18.53 0.81 33.02
N SER A 402 -18.02 0.18 31.96
CA SER A 402 -18.79 -0.72 31.09
C SER A 402 -19.26 -1.96 31.85
N ALA A 403 -18.38 -2.57 32.66
CA ALA A 403 -18.73 -3.71 33.49
C ALA A 403 -19.79 -3.37 34.54
N ALA A 404 -19.70 -2.19 35.18
CA ALA A 404 -20.71 -1.72 36.11
C ALA A 404 -22.07 -1.46 35.42
N MET A 405 -22.06 -0.84 34.24
CA MET A 405 -23.26 -0.59 33.45
C MET A 405 -23.96 -1.90 33.05
N LYS A 406 -23.20 -2.90 32.62
CA LYS A 406 -23.71 -4.26 32.30
C LYS A 406 -24.32 -4.98 33.51
N ASN A 407 -23.88 -4.62 34.73
CA ASN A 407 -24.44 -5.08 36.00
C ASN A 407 -25.57 -4.17 36.52
N GLY A 408 -26.14 -3.30 35.67
CA GLY A 408 -27.28 -2.44 36.01
C GLY A 408 -26.92 -1.17 36.77
N MET A 409 -25.64 -0.80 36.87
CA MET A 409 -25.17 0.40 37.57
C MET A 409 -24.61 1.43 36.59
N THR A 410 -25.36 2.49 36.30
CA THR A 410 -24.85 3.60 35.49
C THR A 410 -24.01 4.56 36.32
N LYS A 411 -22.97 5.14 35.71
CA LYS A 411 -22.06 6.07 36.40
C LYS A 411 -22.82 7.31 36.90
N GLU A 412 -23.77 7.81 36.11
CA GLU A 412 -24.59 8.97 36.43
C GLU A 412 -25.44 8.71 37.68
N ALA A 413 -26.07 7.53 37.77
CA ALA A 413 -26.87 7.15 38.95
C ALA A 413 -25.98 6.97 40.19
N LEU A 414 -24.80 6.34 40.03
CA LEU A 414 -23.84 6.18 41.13
C LEU A 414 -23.31 7.53 41.63
N ASN A 415 -22.98 8.46 40.74
CA ASN A 415 -22.50 9.80 41.12
C ASN A 415 -23.59 10.67 41.76
N GLN A 416 -24.86 10.48 41.38
CA GLN A 416 -25.98 11.14 42.07
C GLN A 416 -26.19 10.57 43.48
N MET A 417 -26.08 9.25 43.64
CA MET A 417 -26.28 8.57 44.92
C MET A 417 -25.09 8.81 45.88
N TYR A 418 -23.88 8.83 45.34
CA TYR A 418 -22.62 8.91 46.08
C TYR A 418 -21.73 10.03 45.54
N PRO A 419 -22.08 11.31 45.80
CA PRO A 419 -21.42 12.45 45.19
C PRO A 419 -19.92 12.49 45.54
N ARG A 420 -19.10 12.71 44.50
CA ARG A 420 -17.66 12.94 44.62
C ARG A 420 -17.42 14.36 45.14
N LEU A 421 -16.65 14.49 46.22
CA LEU A 421 -16.39 15.75 46.92
C LEU A 421 -14.97 16.29 46.68
N ALA A 422 -14.00 15.41 46.44
CA ALA A 422 -12.63 15.76 46.11
C ALA A 422 -11.95 14.59 45.36
N GLU A 423 -10.82 14.86 44.72
CA GLU A 423 -10.05 13.86 43.99
C GLU A 423 -8.55 14.15 44.00
N LEU A 424 -7.78 13.08 43.81
CA LEU A 424 -6.40 13.08 43.39
C LEU A 424 -6.35 12.34 42.05
N PRO A 425 -6.12 13.05 40.92
CA PRO A 425 -6.09 12.42 39.61
C PRO A 425 -4.95 11.40 39.52
N PHE A 426 -5.06 10.51 38.52
CA PHE A 426 -4.01 9.56 38.23
C PHE A 426 -2.68 10.26 37.95
N ASP A 427 -1.60 9.68 38.46
CA ASP A 427 -0.24 10.18 38.33
C ASP A 427 0.69 9.02 38.03
N SER A 428 1.55 9.19 37.04
CA SER A 428 2.43 8.13 36.53
C SER A 428 3.53 7.72 37.51
N ASP A 429 3.94 8.62 38.41
CA ASP A 429 4.95 8.32 39.44
C ASP A 429 4.33 7.51 40.57
N ARG A 430 3.13 7.90 41.02
CA ARG A 430 2.36 7.20 42.08
C ARG A 430 1.71 5.91 41.58
N LYS A 431 1.23 5.91 40.33
CA LYS A 431 0.42 4.87 39.68
C LYS A 431 -0.91 4.58 40.39
N LEU A 432 -1.49 5.61 41.02
CA LEU A 432 -2.71 5.56 41.82
C LEU A 432 -3.62 6.74 41.45
N MET A 433 -4.93 6.53 41.59
CA MET A 433 -5.98 7.57 41.54
C MET A 433 -6.87 7.40 42.76
N SER A 434 -7.27 8.51 43.37
CA SER A 434 -8.15 8.50 44.55
C SER A 434 -9.28 9.50 44.46
N THR A 435 -10.45 9.13 44.97
CA THR A 435 -11.63 10.01 45.06
C THR A 435 -12.24 9.95 46.45
N ILE A 436 -12.82 11.06 46.89
CA ILE A 436 -13.58 11.12 48.14
C ILE A 436 -15.07 11.17 47.78
N ASN A 437 -15.83 10.18 48.23
CA ASN A 437 -17.25 10.07 47.96
C ASN A 437 -18.04 10.05 49.27
N LYS A 438 -19.21 10.70 49.29
CA LYS A 438 -20.15 10.59 50.41
C LYS A 438 -21.02 9.34 50.23
N MET A 439 -20.75 8.28 50.98
CA MET A 439 -21.43 6.99 50.87
C MET A 439 -22.17 6.65 52.16
N ASP A 440 -23.48 6.42 52.07
CA ASP A 440 -24.33 5.96 53.17
C ASP A 440 -24.18 6.78 54.48
N GLY A 441 -23.96 8.09 54.33
CA GLY A 441 -23.76 9.02 55.46
C GLY A 441 -22.32 9.16 55.96
N GLN A 442 -21.37 8.39 55.42
CA GLN A 442 -19.94 8.45 55.73
C GLN A 442 -19.13 9.04 54.57
N LEU A 443 -17.95 9.58 54.86
CA LEU A 443 -16.99 9.96 53.83
C LEU A 443 -16.03 8.79 53.59
N VAL A 444 -15.91 8.36 52.34
CA VAL A 444 -15.08 7.23 51.95
C VAL A 444 -14.08 7.69 50.91
N VAL A 445 -12.80 7.43 51.16
CA VAL A 445 -11.75 7.50 50.16
C VAL A 445 -11.73 6.19 49.40
N ILE A 446 -11.82 6.26 48.09
CA ILE A 446 -11.69 5.12 47.19
C ILE A 446 -10.40 5.34 46.41
N THR A 447 -9.55 4.32 46.35
CA THR A 447 -8.28 4.36 45.61
C THR A 447 -8.20 3.19 44.65
N LYS A 448 -7.80 3.45 43.40
CA LYS A 448 -7.51 2.41 42.41
C LYS A 448 -6.10 2.59 41.83
N GLY A 449 -5.46 1.50 41.47
CA GLY A 449 -4.19 1.55 40.72
C GLY A 449 -3.39 0.26 40.77
N ALA A 450 -2.09 0.36 40.51
CA ALA A 450 -1.20 -0.81 40.46
C ALA A 450 -1.08 -1.48 41.85
N LEU A 451 -1.19 -2.81 41.91
CA LEU A 451 -1.11 -3.55 43.17
C LEU A 451 0.20 -3.27 43.93
N ASP A 452 1.34 -3.27 43.23
CA ASP A 452 2.66 -3.02 43.85
C ASP A 452 2.76 -1.63 44.49
N SER A 453 2.11 -0.61 43.90
CA SER A 453 2.04 0.75 44.46
C SER A 453 1.06 0.86 45.62
N MET A 454 0.03 0.01 45.64
CA MET A 454 -1.01 -0.03 46.68
C MET A 454 -0.51 -0.71 47.96
N ILE A 455 0.24 -1.81 47.83
CA ILE A 455 0.65 -2.68 48.95
C ILE A 455 1.31 -1.93 50.12
N PRO A 456 2.28 -1.01 49.91
CA PRO A 456 2.92 -0.29 51.02
C PRO A 456 1.95 0.58 51.83
N ARG A 457 0.75 0.81 51.31
CA ARG A 457 -0.23 1.75 51.83
C ARG A 457 -1.48 1.07 52.42
N LEU A 458 -1.52 -0.27 52.38
CA LEU A 458 -2.62 -1.07 52.92
C LEU A 458 -2.46 -1.29 54.43
N LYS A 459 -3.56 -1.15 55.17
CA LYS A 459 -3.70 -1.51 56.59
C LYS A 459 -4.29 -2.91 56.77
N SER A 460 -5.19 -3.34 55.89
CA SER A 460 -5.85 -4.64 55.97
C SER A 460 -6.14 -5.24 54.58
N GLY A 461 -6.33 -6.55 54.54
CA GLY A 461 -6.59 -7.37 53.34
C GLY A 461 -5.56 -8.48 53.10
N ASP A 462 -5.90 -9.48 52.29
CA ASP A 462 -5.01 -10.60 51.98
C ASP A 462 -4.00 -10.25 50.89
N VAL A 463 -2.93 -9.54 51.28
CA VAL A 463 -1.84 -9.12 50.38
C VAL A 463 -1.14 -10.32 49.74
N LYS A 464 -1.01 -11.44 50.45
CA LYS A 464 -0.30 -12.61 49.94
C LYS A 464 -1.07 -13.23 48.77
N LYS A 465 -2.37 -13.46 48.97
CA LYS A 465 -3.25 -13.97 47.93
C LYS A 465 -3.40 -12.99 46.77
N ALA A 466 -3.53 -11.70 47.04
CA ALA A 466 -3.60 -10.68 45.99
C ALA A 466 -2.36 -10.71 45.08
N LYS A 467 -1.15 -10.91 45.63
CA LYS A 467 0.07 -11.08 44.82
C LYS A 467 0.04 -12.34 43.96
N GLU A 468 -0.32 -13.48 44.55
CA GLU A 468 -0.43 -14.77 43.82
C GLU A 468 -1.43 -14.68 42.66
N LEU A 469 -2.59 -14.08 42.91
CA LEU A 469 -3.63 -13.86 41.90
C LEU A 469 -3.20 -12.85 40.83
N ASN A 470 -2.52 -11.76 41.22
CA ASN A 470 -1.97 -10.79 40.27
C ASN A 470 -0.98 -11.44 39.30
N GLU A 471 -0.08 -12.29 39.79
CA GLU A 471 0.86 -13.03 38.94
C GLU A 471 0.15 -14.04 38.03
N ALA A 472 -0.82 -14.79 38.56
CA ALA A 472 -1.59 -15.77 37.80
C ALA A 472 -2.42 -15.12 36.68
N MET A 473 -3.09 -14.00 36.98
CA MET A 473 -3.86 -13.23 36.01
C MET A 473 -2.95 -12.57 34.96
N SER A 474 -1.80 -12.02 35.38
CA SER A 474 -0.80 -11.44 34.46
C SER A 474 -0.24 -12.46 33.46
N LYS A 475 -0.03 -13.72 33.89
CA LYS A 475 0.38 -14.82 33.00
C LYS A 475 -0.65 -15.15 31.91
N ASN A 476 -1.92 -14.79 32.13
CA ASN A 476 -3.02 -14.92 31.18
C ASN A 476 -3.28 -13.61 30.40
N ALA A 477 -2.28 -12.75 30.25
CA ALA A 477 -2.36 -11.45 29.60
C ALA A 477 -3.30 -10.42 30.26
N LEU A 478 -3.74 -10.65 31.49
CA LEU A 478 -4.64 -9.73 32.17
C LEU A 478 -3.85 -8.59 32.84
N ARG A 479 -4.25 -7.35 32.56
CA ARG A 479 -3.85 -6.17 33.32
C ARG A 479 -4.69 -6.12 34.59
N VAL A 480 -4.05 -6.11 35.75
CA VAL A 480 -4.71 -6.15 37.06
C VAL A 480 -4.60 -4.79 37.75
N LEU A 481 -5.70 -4.31 38.31
CA LEU A 481 -5.75 -3.16 39.22
C LEU A 481 -6.26 -3.60 40.59
N ALA A 482 -5.71 -3.01 41.63
CA ALA A 482 -6.24 -3.11 42.98
C ALA A 482 -7.21 -1.97 43.24
N ILE A 483 -8.29 -2.27 43.97
CA ILE A 483 -9.22 -1.27 44.51
C ILE A 483 -9.17 -1.39 46.02
N ALA A 484 -9.05 -0.25 46.69
CA ALA A 484 -8.97 -0.16 48.13
C ALA A 484 -9.80 1.02 48.63
N SER A 485 -10.29 0.95 49.86
CA SER A 485 -11.10 2.02 50.45
C SER A 485 -10.76 2.27 51.91
N LYS A 486 -11.06 3.48 52.40
CA LYS A 486 -11.06 3.78 53.84
C LYS A 486 -12.10 4.85 54.19
N PRO A 487 -12.71 4.79 55.38
CA PRO A 487 -13.51 5.89 55.89
C PRO A 487 -12.62 7.06 56.36
N ILE A 488 -13.11 8.28 56.25
CA ILE A 488 -12.51 9.50 56.80
C ILE A 488 -13.57 10.35 57.51
N ASP A 489 -13.14 11.23 58.41
CA ASP A 489 -14.06 12.09 59.18
C ASP A 489 -14.35 13.44 58.49
N GLU A 490 -13.36 14.00 57.78
CA GLU A 490 -13.48 15.29 57.10
C GLU A 490 -12.79 15.31 55.74
N VAL A 491 -13.26 16.18 54.83
CA VAL A 491 -12.65 16.39 53.51
C VAL A 491 -11.46 17.36 53.66
N PRO A 492 -10.21 16.97 53.34
CA PRO A 492 -9.06 17.87 53.42
C PRO A 492 -9.21 19.05 52.46
N LYS A 493 -8.82 20.26 52.90
CA LYS A 493 -8.84 21.45 52.03
C LYS A 493 -7.90 21.33 50.83
N ASN A 494 -6.73 20.71 51.02
CA ASN A 494 -5.75 20.40 49.99
C ASN A 494 -5.44 18.91 50.07
N PRO A 495 -6.14 18.05 49.30
CA PRO A 495 -5.90 16.62 49.34
C PRO A 495 -4.47 16.29 48.90
N THR A 496 -3.74 15.51 49.71
CA THR A 496 -2.41 14.98 49.37
C THR A 496 -2.39 13.46 49.41
N SER A 497 -1.46 12.85 48.66
CA SER A 497 -1.26 11.39 48.64
C SER A 497 -1.05 10.82 50.05
N GLU A 498 -0.29 11.49 50.90
CA GLU A 498 0.01 11.03 52.26
C GLU A 498 -1.23 10.96 53.16
N GLN A 499 -2.19 11.88 52.95
CA GLN A 499 -3.43 11.94 53.71
C GLN A 499 -4.48 10.95 53.20
N LEU A 500 -4.62 10.83 51.88
CA LEU A 500 -5.70 10.04 51.27
C LEU A 500 -5.31 8.58 50.99
N GLU A 501 -4.08 8.32 50.57
CA GLU A 501 -3.69 7.03 50.02
C GLU A 501 -3.04 6.09 51.04
N ASN A 502 -2.86 6.47 52.31
CA ASN A 502 -2.34 5.59 53.39
C ASN A 502 -3.46 4.96 54.23
N ASP A 503 -3.16 3.86 54.94
CA ASP A 503 -4.09 3.13 55.82
C ASP A 503 -5.35 2.61 55.11
N LEU A 504 -5.21 2.17 53.86
CA LEU A 504 -6.31 1.68 53.02
C LEU A 504 -6.67 0.21 53.34
N ASN A 505 -7.92 -0.17 53.20
CA ASN A 505 -8.36 -1.58 53.23
C ASN A 505 -8.48 -2.09 51.80
N LEU A 506 -7.86 -3.23 51.50
CA LEU A 506 -8.00 -3.85 50.18
C LEU A 506 -9.44 -4.34 50.00
N GLU A 507 -10.09 -3.93 48.92
CA GLU A 507 -11.45 -4.39 48.58
C GLU A 507 -11.40 -5.54 47.57
N GLY A 508 -10.38 -5.55 46.71
CA GLY A 508 -10.21 -6.61 45.72
C GLY A 508 -9.32 -6.23 44.55
N LEU A 509 -9.29 -7.12 43.57
CA LEU A 509 -8.59 -6.98 42.31
C LEU A 509 -9.59 -7.03 41.16
N VAL A 510 -9.40 -6.17 40.17
CA VAL A 510 -10.09 -6.26 38.88
C VAL A 510 -9.08 -6.47 37.78
N ALA A 511 -9.40 -7.35 36.84
CA ALA A 511 -8.50 -7.78 35.80
C ALA A 511 -9.17 -7.62 34.44
N MET A 512 -8.46 -6.97 33.54
CA MET A 512 -8.92 -6.59 32.21
C MET A 512 -7.93 -7.00 31.15
N ILE A 513 -8.42 -7.19 29.94
CA ILE A 513 -7.60 -7.57 28.79
C ILE A 513 -7.93 -6.65 27.62
N ASP A 514 -6.93 -6.39 26.80
CA ASP A 514 -7.13 -5.90 25.44
C ASP A 514 -7.21 -7.13 24.52
N PRO A 515 -8.42 -7.58 24.14
CA PRO A 515 -8.62 -8.86 23.50
C PRO A 515 -7.99 -8.88 22.10
N ALA A 516 -7.42 -10.04 21.74
CA ALA A 516 -6.95 -10.30 20.40
C ALA A 516 -8.12 -10.26 19.39
N ARG A 517 -7.85 -9.78 18.18
CA ARG A 517 -8.79 -9.84 17.07
C ARG A 517 -8.95 -11.29 16.60
N PRO A 518 -10.17 -11.85 16.52
CA PRO A 518 -10.37 -13.22 16.01
C PRO A 518 -9.76 -13.44 14.62
N GLU A 519 -9.90 -12.45 13.75
CA GLU A 519 -9.33 -12.45 12.40
C GLU A 519 -7.79 -12.39 12.38
N ALA A 520 -7.15 -11.78 13.39
CA ALA A 520 -5.69 -11.75 13.50
C ALA A 520 -5.12 -13.15 13.74
N LYS A 521 -5.82 -14.00 14.49
CA LYS A 521 -5.41 -15.39 14.74
C LYS A 521 -5.38 -16.22 13.45
N GLU A 522 -6.44 -16.13 12.64
CA GLU A 522 -6.48 -16.80 11.35
C GLU A 522 -5.47 -16.21 10.36
N ALA A 523 -5.27 -14.89 10.38
CA ALA A 523 -4.27 -14.21 9.56
C ALA A 523 -2.84 -14.67 9.88
N VAL A 524 -2.48 -14.81 11.16
CA VAL A 524 -1.17 -15.35 11.61
C VAL A 524 -0.97 -16.79 11.11
N LYS A 525 -2.01 -17.62 11.18
CA LYS A 525 -1.98 -19.00 10.67
C LYS A 525 -1.73 -19.03 9.15
N VAL A 526 -2.41 -18.17 8.40
CA VAL A 526 -2.22 -18.05 6.94
C VAL A 526 -0.82 -17.55 6.60
N CYS A 527 -0.31 -16.53 7.29
CA CYS A 527 1.07 -16.05 7.13
C CYS A 527 2.09 -17.19 7.28
N ARG A 528 1.96 -17.95 8.36
CA ARG A 528 2.88 -19.06 8.64
C ARG A 528 2.80 -20.17 7.60
N LYS A 529 1.59 -20.51 7.15
CA LYS A 529 1.40 -21.46 6.04
C LYS A 529 2.09 -20.97 4.75
N ALA A 530 2.04 -19.66 4.50
CA ALA A 530 2.67 -19.01 3.36
C ALA A 530 4.20 -18.79 3.50
N GLY A 531 4.82 -19.33 4.56
CA GLY A 531 6.24 -19.17 4.87
C GLY A 531 6.63 -17.76 5.31
N ILE A 532 5.67 -16.95 5.76
CA ILE A 532 5.89 -15.59 6.29
C ILE A 532 6.01 -15.69 7.82
N ARG A 533 7.07 -15.12 8.41
CA ARG A 533 7.25 -15.09 9.87
C ARG A 533 6.61 -13.82 10.45
N PRO A 534 5.53 -13.93 11.24
CA PRO A 534 5.03 -12.81 12.03
C PRO A 534 5.92 -12.60 13.26
N VAL A 535 6.21 -11.34 13.56
CA VAL A 535 7.01 -10.90 14.71
C VAL A 535 6.21 -9.82 15.44
N MET A 536 6.05 -9.96 16.75
CA MET A 536 5.39 -8.96 17.59
C MET A 536 6.42 -8.00 18.18
N ILE A 537 6.19 -6.70 18.03
CA ILE A 537 7.01 -5.64 18.60
C ILE A 537 6.08 -4.75 19.42
N THR A 538 6.34 -4.55 20.71
CA THR A 538 5.38 -3.82 21.57
C THR A 538 6.06 -3.10 22.74
N GLY A 539 5.43 -2.02 23.22
CA GLY A 539 5.80 -1.36 24.47
C GLY A 539 5.30 -2.09 25.73
N ASP A 540 4.44 -3.11 25.58
CA ASP A 540 3.86 -3.86 26.70
C ASP A 540 4.89 -4.68 27.47
N HIS A 541 4.51 -5.15 28.66
CA HIS A 541 5.31 -6.06 29.46
C HIS A 541 5.49 -7.41 28.74
N VAL A 542 6.69 -8.01 28.85
CA VAL A 542 7.04 -9.26 28.16
C VAL A 542 6.10 -10.42 28.47
N ILE A 543 5.59 -10.50 29.71
CA ILE A 543 4.65 -11.55 30.15
C ILE A 543 3.32 -11.44 29.39
N THR A 544 2.72 -10.25 29.37
CA THR A 544 1.45 -9.97 28.66
C THR A 544 1.61 -10.14 27.15
N ALA A 545 2.68 -9.60 26.58
CA ALA A 545 3.00 -9.73 25.17
C ALA A 545 3.17 -11.20 24.76
N SER A 546 3.89 -11.99 25.57
CA SER A 546 4.10 -13.42 25.32
C SER A 546 2.81 -14.23 25.39
N ALA A 547 1.91 -13.89 26.31
CA ALA A 547 0.62 -14.57 26.43
C ALA A 547 -0.28 -14.32 25.21
N ILE A 548 -0.43 -13.05 24.78
CA ILE A 548 -1.17 -12.71 23.54
C ILE A 548 -0.49 -13.34 22.31
N ALA A 549 0.84 -13.29 22.23
CA ALA A 549 1.59 -13.89 21.13
C ALA A 549 1.40 -15.42 21.05
N LYS A 550 1.29 -16.12 22.19
CA LYS A 550 0.96 -17.56 22.21
C LYS A 550 -0.47 -17.82 21.73
N GLU A 551 -1.43 -17.02 22.19
CA GLU A 551 -2.85 -17.14 21.79
C GLU A 551 -3.04 -16.98 20.27
N LEU A 552 -2.37 -15.98 19.69
CA LEU A 552 -2.37 -15.72 18.25
C LEU A 552 -1.53 -16.73 17.45
N GLY A 553 -0.67 -17.50 18.13
CA GLY A 553 0.25 -18.42 17.50
C GLY A 553 1.45 -17.74 16.83
N ILE A 554 1.87 -16.56 17.32
CA ILE A 554 3.11 -15.85 16.96
C ILE A 554 4.30 -16.42 17.77
N LEU A 555 4.13 -16.71 19.05
CA LEU A 555 5.15 -17.33 19.90
C LEU A 555 4.91 -18.84 19.98
N ARG A 556 5.86 -19.66 19.50
CA ARG A 556 5.83 -21.14 19.60
C ARG A 556 6.82 -21.66 20.63
N ASP A 557 6.67 -22.94 20.98
CA ASP A 557 7.68 -23.66 21.75
C ASP A 557 9.02 -23.64 21.00
N GLY A 558 10.06 -23.11 21.66
CA GLY A 558 11.38 -22.88 21.07
C GLY A 558 11.65 -21.44 20.60
N ASP A 559 10.61 -20.62 20.39
CA ASP A 559 10.79 -19.19 20.14
C ASP A 559 11.10 -18.45 21.47
N LYS A 560 11.93 -17.41 21.39
CA LYS A 560 12.26 -16.50 22.50
C LYS A 560 11.36 -15.26 22.48
N ALA A 561 11.06 -14.76 23.67
CA ALA A 561 10.50 -13.43 23.91
C ALA A 561 11.52 -12.64 24.74
N ILE A 562 11.91 -11.46 24.27
CA ILE A 562 12.93 -10.64 24.92
C ILE A 562 12.41 -9.23 25.19
N THR A 563 13.06 -8.53 26.10
CA THR A 563 12.81 -7.13 26.44
C THR A 563 13.73 -6.19 25.66
N GLY A 564 13.36 -4.91 25.56
CA GLY A 564 14.22 -3.87 24.98
C GLY A 564 15.58 -3.78 25.67
N VAL A 565 15.64 -3.97 26.99
CA VAL A 565 16.90 -3.96 27.75
C VAL A 565 17.83 -5.11 27.34
N GLU A 566 17.28 -6.30 27.13
CA GLU A 566 18.04 -7.45 26.65
C GLU A 566 18.52 -7.23 25.20
N LEU A 567 17.69 -6.60 24.36
CA LEU A 567 18.06 -6.24 22.99
C LEU A 567 19.16 -5.16 22.92
N ASP A 568 19.11 -4.17 23.82
CA ASP A 568 20.13 -3.12 23.93
C ASP A 568 21.48 -3.68 24.39
N ALA A 569 21.46 -4.76 25.19
CA ALA A 569 22.67 -5.46 25.62
C ALA A 569 23.28 -6.35 24.51
N MET A 570 22.52 -6.70 23.48
CA MET A 570 23.01 -7.48 22.33
C MET A 570 23.72 -6.59 21.30
N SER A 571 24.87 -7.05 20.83
CA SER A 571 25.49 -6.49 19.62
C SER A 571 24.66 -6.81 18.37
N ASP A 572 24.88 -6.07 17.28
CA ASP A 572 24.19 -6.33 16.01
C ASP A 572 24.50 -7.72 15.43
N ASP A 573 25.71 -8.26 15.66
CA ASP A 573 26.11 -9.60 15.22
C ASP A 573 25.41 -10.70 16.05
N GLU A 574 25.27 -10.52 17.37
CA GLU A 574 24.52 -11.42 18.23
C GLU A 574 23.03 -11.40 17.89
N LEU A 575 22.48 -10.20 17.68
CA LEU A 575 21.10 -10.04 17.22
C LEU A 575 20.90 -10.77 15.90
N ASP A 576 21.77 -10.57 14.90
CA ASP A 576 21.66 -11.24 13.61
C ASP A 576 21.74 -12.77 13.75
N HIS A 577 22.51 -13.31 14.70
CA HIS A 577 22.53 -14.76 14.95
C HIS A 577 21.20 -15.26 15.53
N ASP A 578 20.65 -14.55 16.51
CA ASP A 578 19.49 -14.97 17.29
C ASP A 578 18.12 -14.54 16.72
N ILE A 579 18.09 -13.60 15.76
CA ILE A 579 16.86 -12.94 15.27
C ILE A 579 15.81 -13.94 14.77
N GLU A 580 16.24 -15.06 14.18
CA GLU A 580 15.36 -16.12 13.68
C GLU A 580 14.66 -16.91 14.78
N ASN A 581 15.20 -16.87 16.00
CA ASN A 581 14.65 -17.53 17.18
C ASN A 581 13.77 -16.60 18.02
N ILE A 582 13.72 -15.29 17.73
CA ILE A 582 12.96 -14.33 18.51
C ILE A 582 11.63 -14.03 17.79
N SER A 583 10.52 -14.07 18.52
CA SER A 583 9.17 -13.80 17.98
C SER A 583 8.47 -12.62 18.64
N VAL A 584 8.92 -12.23 19.84
CA VAL A 584 8.31 -11.16 20.64
C VAL A 584 9.39 -10.26 21.20
N TYR A 585 9.27 -8.96 20.92
CA TYR A 585 10.09 -7.91 21.50
C TYR A 585 9.19 -6.98 22.31
N ALA A 586 9.43 -6.92 23.62
CA ALA A 586 8.59 -6.20 24.58
C ALA A 586 9.34 -5.01 25.19
N ARG A 587 8.62 -3.96 25.63
CA ARG A 587 9.21 -2.71 26.14
C ARG A 587 10.32 -2.16 25.25
N VAL A 588 10.11 -2.15 23.93
CA VAL A 588 11.10 -1.66 22.98
C VAL A 588 11.03 -0.13 22.81
N SER A 589 12.19 0.48 22.57
CA SER A 589 12.30 1.87 22.16
C SER A 589 12.14 2.03 20.63
N PRO A 590 11.94 3.26 20.12
CA PRO A 590 11.92 3.54 18.67
C PRO A 590 13.16 3.03 17.93
N GLU A 591 14.34 3.23 18.52
CA GLU A 591 15.64 2.81 17.95
C GLU A 591 15.72 1.29 17.84
N ASN A 592 15.18 0.59 18.84
CA ASN A 592 15.09 -0.87 18.84
C ASN A 592 14.21 -1.38 17.70
N LYS A 593 13.10 -0.70 17.36
CA LYS A 593 12.27 -1.07 16.21
C LYS A 593 13.08 -1.02 14.91
N ILE A 594 13.89 0.03 14.72
CA ILE A 594 14.78 0.17 13.55
C ILE A 594 15.83 -0.96 13.53
N ARG A 595 16.46 -1.26 14.67
CA ARG A 595 17.47 -2.33 14.77
C ARG A 595 16.90 -3.69 14.38
N ILE A 596 15.69 -4.02 14.84
CA ILE A 596 14.98 -5.27 14.49
C ILE A 596 14.74 -5.34 12.98
N VAL A 597 14.21 -4.27 12.37
CA VAL A 597 13.96 -4.21 10.92
C VAL A 597 15.27 -4.42 10.14
N LYS A 598 16.34 -3.71 10.52
CA LYS A 598 17.64 -3.83 9.85
C LYS A 598 18.28 -5.21 10.02
N GLY A 599 18.13 -5.85 11.18
CA GLY A 599 18.64 -7.21 11.40
C GLY A 599 18.01 -8.22 10.44
N TRP A 600 16.68 -8.14 10.23
CA TRP A 600 16.00 -8.98 9.24
C TRP A 600 16.43 -8.64 7.80
N GLN A 601 16.61 -7.37 7.48
CA GLN A 601 17.10 -6.95 6.16
C GLN A 601 18.53 -7.43 5.89
N ARG A 602 19.42 -7.45 6.89
CA ARG A 602 20.78 -8.03 6.78
C ARG A 602 20.75 -9.53 6.49
N LYS A 603 19.71 -10.24 6.93
CA LYS A 603 19.39 -11.63 6.56
C LYS A 603 18.73 -11.78 5.18
N ASN A 604 18.74 -10.72 4.37
CA ASN A 604 18.17 -10.68 3.03
C ASN A 604 16.66 -11.01 3.00
N GLN A 605 15.96 -10.73 4.10
CA GLN A 605 14.51 -10.83 4.20
C GLN A 605 13.84 -9.53 3.75
N VAL A 606 12.59 -9.62 3.28
CA VAL A 606 11.76 -8.47 2.95
C VAL A 606 10.82 -8.21 4.13
N VAL A 607 10.99 -7.07 4.78
CA VAL A 607 10.34 -6.74 6.05
C VAL A 607 9.19 -5.76 5.81
N ALA A 608 7.98 -6.20 6.15
CA ALA A 608 6.85 -5.30 6.34
C ALA A 608 6.76 -4.93 7.83
N MET A 609 6.65 -3.65 8.14
CA MET A 609 6.51 -3.18 9.52
C MET A 609 5.20 -2.40 9.69
N THR A 610 4.49 -2.63 10.80
CA THR A 610 3.34 -1.82 11.19
C THR A 610 3.66 -0.87 12.33
N GLY A 611 2.94 0.25 12.38
CA GLY A 611 3.04 1.24 13.44
C GLY A 611 1.93 2.29 13.35
N ASP A 612 1.71 2.99 14.44
CA ASP A 612 0.67 4.00 14.60
C ASP A 612 1.23 5.32 15.16
N GLY A 613 2.26 5.26 16.00
CA GLY A 613 2.85 6.43 16.63
C GLY A 613 3.91 7.15 15.80
N VAL A 614 4.19 8.41 16.17
CA VAL A 614 5.31 9.21 15.65
C VAL A 614 6.64 8.48 15.80
N ASN A 615 6.77 7.77 16.92
CA ASN A 615 7.91 6.94 17.27
C ASN A 615 8.17 5.80 16.28
N ASP A 616 7.16 5.37 15.52
CA ASP A 616 7.29 4.29 14.55
C ASP A 616 7.70 4.79 13.17
N ALA A 617 7.52 6.08 12.88
CA ALA A 617 7.80 6.66 11.58
C ALA A 617 9.22 6.36 11.04
N PRO A 618 10.30 6.46 11.84
CA PRO A 618 11.63 6.09 11.37
C PRO A 618 11.75 4.61 10.96
N ALA A 619 11.12 3.72 11.72
CA ALA A 619 11.20 2.28 11.49
C ALA A 619 10.27 1.85 10.33
N LEU A 620 9.10 2.48 10.19
CA LEU A 620 8.22 2.36 9.02
C LEU A 620 8.95 2.76 7.74
N LYS A 621 9.71 3.86 7.77
CA LYS A 621 10.49 4.32 6.62
C LYS A 621 11.73 3.48 6.33
N ALA A 622 12.29 2.81 7.33
CA ALA A 622 13.42 1.91 7.19
C ALA A 622 13.01 0.52 6.66
N ALA A 623 11.77 0.10 6.90
CA ALA A 623 11.22 -1.17 6.41
C ALA A 623 11.19 -1.20 4.88
N ASP A 624 11.20 -2.40 4.30
CA ASP A 624 10.98 -2.53 2.85
C ASP A 624 9.54 -2.12 2.49
N ILE A 625 8.62 -2.24 3.45
CA ILE A 625 7.22 -1.80 3.35
C ILE A 625 6.76 -1.27 4.72
N GLY A 626 6.61 0.05 4.83
CA GLY A 626 5.97 0.67 6.00
C GLY A 626 4.44 0.59 5.92
N CYS A 627 3.78 0.15 7.00
CA CYS A 627 2.33 0.04 7.12
C CYS A 627 1.82 0.90 8.29
N ALA A 628 1.08 1.98 8.02
CA ALA A 628 0.48 2.80 9.08
C ALA A 628 -0.98 2.40 9.35
N MET A 629 -1.38 2.52 10.61
CA MET A 629 -2.80 2.47 10.99
C MET A 629 -3.55 3.71 10.45
N GLY A 630 -4.76 3.51 9.96
CA GLY A 630 -5.59 4.55 9.34
C GLY A 630 -6.42 5.34 10.35
N ILE A 631 -6.93 4.67 11.39
CA ILE A 631 -7.79 5.26 12.41
C ILE A 631 -6.93 5.78 13.57
N THR A 632 -6.14 4.90 14.18
CA THR A 632 -5.29 5.21 15.35
C THR A 632 -3.94 5.83 14.97
N GLY A 633 -3.51 5.65 13.72
CA GLY A 633 -2.21 6.14 13.27
C GLY A 633 -2.16 7.66 13.20
N THR A 634 -1.10 8.21 13.78
CA THR A 634 -0.68 9.60 13.63
C THR A 634 -0.46 9.93 12.15
N GLU A 635 -0.69 11.19 11.78
CA GLU A 635 -0.46 11.62 10.41
C GLU A 635 1.02 11.48 10.04
N VAL A 636 1.95 11.65 11.00
CA VAL A 636 3.39 11.37 10.80
C VAL A 636 3.65 9.91 10.44
N ALA A 637 3.07 8.95 11.17
CA ALA A 637 3.22 7.53 10.85
C ALA A 637 2.65 7.20 9.46
N LYS A 638 1.46 7.71 9.15
CA LYS A 638 0.86 7.59 7.81
C LYS A 638 1.74 8.21 6.74
N GLY A 639 2.38 9.34 7.04
CA GLY A 639 3.37 10.05 6.23
C GLY A 639 4.59 9.22 5.85
N ALA A 640 5.11 8.48 6.81
CA ALA A 640 6.32 7.67 6.67
C ALA A 640 6.06 6.30 6.04
N ALA A 641 4.83 5.80 6.10
CA ALA A 641 4.45 4.49 5.56
C ALA A 641 4.28 4.49 4.03
N ASP A 642 4.43 3.31 3.43
CA ASP A 642 4.12 3.03 2.03
C ASP A 642 2.66 2.58 1.81
N MET A 643 2.04 2.06 2.87
CA MET A 643 0.67 1.55 2.90
C MET A 643 -0.06 2.05 4.15
N ILE A 644 -1.33 2.41 4.01
CA ILE A 644 -2.22 2.79 5.12
C ILE A 644 -3.35 1.76 5.21
N LEU A 645 -3.58 1.23 6.42
CA LEU A 645 -4.65 0.30 6.72
C LEU A 645 -5.85 1.05 7.30
N THR A 646 -6.89 1.30 6.51
CA THR A 646 -8.02 2.15 6.95
C THR A 646 -8.90 1.52 8.04
N ASP A 647 -8.70 0.25 8.34
CA ASP A 647 -9.44 -0.52 9.35
C ASP A 647 -8.58 -0.97 10.54
N ASP A 648 -7.31 -0.54 10.60
CA ASP A 648 -6.34 -0.88 11.62
C ASP A 648 -6.16 -2.39 11.86
N ASN A 649 -6.32 -3.21 10.81
CA ASN A 649 -6.40 -4.66 10.97
C ASN A 649 -5.19 -5.41 10.40
N PHE A 650 -4.57 -6.25 11.22
CA PHE A 650 -3.51 -7.16 10.78
C PHE A 650 -3.94 -8.08 9.62
N ALA A 651 -5.20 -8.54 9.59
CA ALA A 651 -5.71 -9.39 8.52
C ALA A 651 -5.64 -8.73 7.14
N THR A 652 -5.77 -7.40 7.10
CA THR A 652 -5.68 -6.60 5.87
C THR A 652 -4.27 -6.66 5.27
N ILE A 653 -3.22 -6.73 6.09
CA ILE A 653 -1.83 -6.90 5.61
C ILE A 653 -1.67 -8.26 4.93
N VAL A 654 -2.21 -9.31 5.53
CA VAL A 654 -2.12 -10.67 4.97
C VAL A 654 -2.87 -10.77 3.66
N PHE A 655 -4.03 -10.13 3.57
CA PHE A 655 -4.76 -9.96 2.33
C PHE A 655 -3.93 -9.18 1.29
N ALA A 656 -3.28 -8.09 1.70
CA ALA A 656 -2.49 -7.26 0.82
C ALA A 656 -1.26 -8.00 0.28
N VAL A 657 -0.59 -8.83 1.09
CA VAL A 657 0.50 -9.73 0.64
C VAL A 657 -0.02 -10.75 -0.37
N ARG A 658 -1.19 -11.37 -0.13
CA ARG A 658 -1.81 -12.29 -1.08
C ARG A 658 -2.06 -11.64 -2.44
N GLU A 659 -2.62 -10.43 -2.43
CA GLU A 659 -2.89 -9.67 -3.66
C GLU A 659 -1.59 -9.19 -4.33
N GLY A 660 -0.59 -8.73 -3.58
CA GLY A 660 0.74 -8.39 -4.09
C GLY A 660 1.41 -9.56 -4.81
N ARG A 661 1.36 -10.77 -4.23
CA ARG A 661 1.83 -12.01 -4.88
C ARG A 661 1.06 -12.30 -6.16
N GLY A 662 -0.26 -12.10 -6.15
CA GLY A 662 -1.13 -12.28 -7.31
C GLY A 662 -0.81 -11.31 -8.44
N ILE A 663 -0.64 -10.02 -8.14
CA ILE A 663 -0.27 -8.97 -9.08
C ILE A 663 1.07 -9.31 -9.74
N PHE A 664 2.07 -9.71 -8.95
CA PHE A 664 3.36 -10.14 -9.49
C PHE A 664 3.22 -11.38 -10.40
N SER A 665 2.44 -12.38 -10.00
CA SER A 665 2.17 -13.57 -10.83
C SER A 665 1.55 -13.18 -12.17
N ASN A 666 0.57 -12.28 -12.16
CA ASN A 666 -0.06 -11.78 -13.37
C ASN A 666 0.90 -10.98 -14.25
N LEU A 667 1.74 -10.12 -13.68
CA LEU A 667 2.79 -9.41 -14.41
C LEU A 667 3.75 -10.38 -15.10
N LYS A 668 4.15 -11.46 -14.41
CA LYS A 668 4.98 -12.51 -15.00
C LYS A 668 4.29 -13.16 -16.21
N LYS A 669 2.99 -13.44 -16.14
CA LYS A 669 2.20 -13.99 -17.26
C LYS A 669 2.17 -13.03 -18.46
N VAL A 670 1.93 -11.74 -18.21
CA VAL A 670 1.92 -10.70 -19.25
C VAL A 670 3.28 -10.54 -19.92
N ILE A 671 4.35 -10.48 -19.13
CA ILE A 671 5.72 -10.35 -19.64
C ILE A 671 6.12 -11.60 -20.43
N GLY A 672 5.80 -12.80 -19.92
CA GLY A 672 6.09 -14.03 -20.64
C GLY A 672 5.32 -14.17 -21.94
N TYR A 673 4.07 -13.71 -21.96
CA TYR A 673 3.25 -13.63 -23.16
C TYR A 673 3.90 -12.73 -24.21
N LEU A 674 4.07 -11.44 -23.92
CA LEU A 674 4.59 -10.44 -24.87
C LEU A 674 6.03 -10.75 -25.32
N LEU A 675 6.90 -11.21 -24.42
CA LEU A 675 8.26 -11.57 -24.83
C LEU A 675 8.30 -12.84 -25.68
N GLY A 676 7.42 -13.81 -25.40
CA GLY A 676 7.34 -15.04 -26.18
C GLY A 676 6.88 -14.77 -27.61
N THR A 677 5.89 -13.89 -27.78
CA THR A 677 5.36 -13.51 -29.09
C THR A 677 6.38 -12.71 -29.90
N ASN A 678 7.00 -11.68 -29.32
CA ASN A 678 8.03 -10.87 -29.99
C ASN A 678 9.27 -11.69 -30.40
N ILE A 679 9.74 -12.63 -29.56
CA ILE A 679 10.85 -13.52 -29.95
C ILE A 679 10.45 -14.37 -31.15
N GLY A 680 9.21 -14.86 -31.19
CA GLY A 680 8.69 -15.61 -32.33
C GLY A 680 8.73 -14.79 -33.62
N GLU A 681 8.23 -13.56 -33.59
CA GLU A 681 8.23 -12.63 -34.73
C GLU A 681 9.64 -12.35 -35.27
N VAL A 682 10.57 -12.03 -34.37
CA VAL A 682 11.98 -11.81 -34.71
C VAL A 682 12.58 -13.05 -35.38
N LEU A 683 12.32 -14.24 -34.82
CA LEU A 683 12.82 -15.49 -35.38
C LEU A 683 12.23 -15.80 -36.76
N VAL A 684 10.93 -15.57 -36.99
CA VAL A 684 10.33 -15.81 -38.31
C VAL A 684 11.03 -14.97 -39.37
N VAL A 685 11.07 -13.65 -39.17
CA VAL A 685 11.61 -12.70 -40.15
C VAL A 685 13.11 -12.94 -40.36
N PHE A 686 13.85 -13.18 -39.28
CA PHE A 686 15.29 -13.43 -39.38
C PHE A 686 15.60 -14.74 -40.13
N VAL A 687 14.95 -15.84 -39.76
CA VAL A 687 15.23 -17.16 -40.35
C VAL A 687 14.72 -17.24 -41.79
N SER A 688 13.55 -16.67 -42.10
CA SER A 688 13.02 -16.67 -43.47
C SER A 688 13.91 -15.88 -44.44
N MET A 689 14.46 -14.74 -44.01
CA MET A 689 15.36 -13.95 -44.85
C MET A 689 16.69 -14.66 -45.09
N LEU A 690 17.19 -15.40 -44.10
CA LEU A 690 18.41 -16.19 -44.27
C LEU A 690 18.23 -17.43 -45.15
N LEU A 691 17.09 -18.12 -45.04
CA LEU A 691 16.85 -19.39 -45.75
C LEU A 691 16.21 -19.20 -47.13
N TRP A 692 15.23 -18.31 -47.24
CA TRP A 692 14.38 -18.15 -48.42
C TRP A 692 14.53 -16.80 -49.10
N HIS A 693 15.29 -15.88 -48.51
CA HIS A 693 15.48 -14.53 -49.04
C HIS A 693 14.16 -13.77 -49.25
N LYS A 694 13.16 -14.09 -48.42
CA LYS A 694 11.81 -13.55 -48.46
C LYS A 694 11.35 -13.23 -47.04
N SER A 695 10.62 -12.13 -46.88
CA SER A 695 9.96 -11.77 -45.62
C SER A 695 8.51 -12.28 -45.62
N PRO A 696 8.11 -13.14 -44.67
CA PRO A 696 6.73 -13.61 -44.53
C PRO A 696 5.75 -12.54 -44.09
N PHE A 697 6.26 -11.41 -43.58
CA PHE A 697 5.44 -10.36 -43.01
C PHE A 697 5.88 -8.98 -43.49
N VAL A 698 4.90 -8.11 -43.72
CA VAL A 698 5.10 -6.68 -43.91
C VAL A 698 5.00 -5.94 -42.57
N SER A 699 5.56 -4.74 -42.47
CA SER A 699 5.58 -3.96 -41.20
C SER A 699 4.17 -3.76 -40.62
N MET A 700 3.16 -3.58 -41.49
CA MET A 700 1.78 -3.40 -41.06
C MET A 700 1.22 -4.62 -40.31
N GLN A 701 1.50 -5.82 -40.80
CA GLN A 701 1.02 -7.05 -40.19
C GLN A 701 1.63 -7.22 -38.79
N LEU A 702 2.94 -6.99 -38.65
CA LEU A 702 3.65 -7.09 -37.36
C LEU A 702 3.17 -6.02 -36.35
N LEU A 703 2.97 -4.78 -36.81
CA LEU A 703 2.43 -3.73 -35.94
C LEU A 703 1.01 -4.07 -35.46
N TRP A 704 0.16 -4.55 -36.37
CA TRP A 704 -1.20 -4.96 -36.03
C TRP A 704 -1.22 -6.07 -34.99
N ILE A 705 -0.32 -7.05 -35.14
CA ILE A 705 -0.19 -8.15 -34.20
C ILE A 705 0.18 -7.61 -32.80
N ASN A 706 1.29 -6.88 -32.70
CA ASN A 706 1.81 -6.36 -31.43
C ASN A 706 0.84 -5.39 -30.73
N LEU A 707 0.25 -4.47 -31.50
CA LEU A 707 -0.46 -3.34 -30.94
C LEU A 707 -1.96 -3.61 -30.74
N VAL A 708 -2.57 -4.44 -31.60
CA VAL A 708 -4.00 -4.74 -31.54
C VAL A 708 -4.24 -6.11 -30.93
N THR A 709 -3.72 -7.18 -31.55
CA THR A 709 -4.08 -8.54 -31.14
C THR A 709 -3.44 -8.96 -29.83
N ASP A 710 -2.25 -8.45 -29.51
CA ASP A 710 -1.50 -8.80 -28.28
C ASP A 710 -1.84 -7.91 -27.09
N SER A 711 -2.05 -6.61 -27.31
CA SER A 711 -2.30 -5.65 -26.22
C SER A 711 -3.58 -5.94 -25.45
N LEU A 712 -4.67 -6.34 -26.13
CA LEU A 712 -5.95 -6.64 -25.47
C LEU A 712 -5.87 -7.89 -24.56
N PRO A 713 -5.39 -9.06 -25.04
CA PRO A 713 -5.15 -10.23 -24.19
C PRO A 713 -4.13 -9.98 -23.08
N ALA A 714 -3.06 -9.22 -23.33
CA ALA A 714 -2.07 -8.89 -22.31
C ALA A 714 -2.68 -8.11 -21.14
N ILE A 715 -3.50 -7.09 -21.41
CA ILE A 715 -4.23 -6.36 -20.36
C ILE A 715 -5.19 -7.30 -19.62
N ALA A 716 -5.91 -8.18 -20.35
CA ALA A 716 -6.85 -9.11 -19.74
C ALA A 716 -6.18 -10.18 -18.87
N LEU A 717 -4.97 -10.64 -19.25
CA LEU A 717 -4.12 -11.52 -18.46
C LEU A 717 -3.63 -10.86 -17.18
N GLY A 718 -3.28 -9.58 -17.25
CA GLY A 718 -2.94 -8.78 -16.09
C GLY A 718 -4.05 -8.70 -15.04
N MET A 719 -5.31 -8.87 -15.48
CA MET A 719 -6.51 -8.84 -14.63
C MET A 719 -7.01 -10.24 -14.23
N GLU A 720 -6.21 -11.29 -14.40
CA GLU A 720 -6.57 -12.65 -13.96
C GLU A 720 -6.77 -12.68 -12.43
N PRO A 721 -7.75 -13.43 -11.90
CA PRO A 721 -7.91 -13.59 -10.45
C PRO A 721 -6.68 -14.21 -9.80
N VAL A 722 -6.43 -13.83 -8.54
CA VAL A 722 -5.34 -14.39 -7.74
C VAL A 722 -5.55 -15.89 -7.54
N GLU A 723 -4.50 -16.68 -7.81
CA GLU A 723 -4.50 -18.13 -7.67
C GLU A 723 -4.79 -18.55 -6.22
N LYS A 724 -5.55 -19.64 -6.04
CA LYS A 724 -6.03 -20.07 -4.72
C LYS A 724 -4.91 -20.57 -3.81
N ASP A 725 -3.84 -21.07 -4.41
CA ASP A 725 -2.67 -21.64 -3.75
C ASP A 725 -1.52 -20.63 -3.57
N VAL A 726 -1.70 -19.35 -3.90
CA VAL A 726 -0.65 -18.33 -3.79
C VAL A 726 -0.08 -18.19 -2.36
N MET A 727 -0.89 -18.52 -1.35
CA MET A 727 -0.52 -18.52 0.07
C MET A 727 -0.03 -19.89 0.58
N ASN A 728 0.16 -20.87 -0.31
CA ASN A 728 0.81 -22.16 0.00
C ASN A 728 2.29 -22.18 -0.42
N HIS A 729 2.75 -21.14 -1.12
CA HIS A 729 4.14 -21.00 -1.58
C HIS A 729 4.92 -20.11 -0.63
N LYS A 730 6.21 -20.38 -0.45
CA LYS A 730 7.12 -19.52 0.34
C LYS A 730 7.32 -18.15 -0.33
N PRO A 731 7.69 -17.11 0.44
CA PRO A 731 8.09 -15.83 -0.12
C PRO A 731 9.26 -16.00 -1.08
N LYS A 732 9.30 -15.17 -2.13
CA LYS A 732 10.41 -15.17 -3.08
C LYS A 732 11.63 -14.50 -2.45
N ALA A 733 12.82 -14.93 -2.86
CA ALA A 733 14.04 -14.28 -2.41
C ALA A 733 14.13 -12.86 -3.01
N LYS A 734 14.63 -11.89 -2.22
CA LYS A 734 14.74 -10.48 -2.61
C LYS A 734 15.48 -10.25 -3.94
N ASN A 735 16.46 -11.10 -4.25
CA ASN A 735 17.30 -10.99 -5.45
C ASN A 735 16.88 -11.94 -6.60
N GLU A 736 15.74 -12.63 -6.47
CA GLU A 736 15.25 -13.50 -7.55
C GLU A 736 14.81 -12.66 -8.75
N GLY A 737 15.43 -12.89 -9.92
CA GLY A 737 15.04 -12.23 -11.16
C GLY A 737 13.70 -12.75 -11.69
N ILE A 738 12.99 -11.92 -12.47
CA ILE A 738 11.68 -12.30 -13.04
C ILE A 738 11.75 -13.53 -13.98
N PHE A 739 12.92 -13.76 -14.58
CA PHE A 739 13.21 -14.89 -15.48
C PHE A 739 13.77 -16.13 -14.77
N ALA A 740 13.86 -16.11 -13.44
CA ALA A 740 14.36 -17.22 -12.65
C ALA A 740 13.49 -18.49 -12.77
N ASN A 741 13.98 -19.59 -12.20
CA ASN A 741 13.27 -20.87 -12.14
C ASN A 741 12.87 -21.45 -13.52
N GLY A 742 13.73 -21.24 -14.53
CA GLY A 742 13.51 -21.76 -15.90
C GLY A 742 12.48 -20.99 -16.71
N PHE A 743 11.93 -19.88 -16.19
CA PHE A 743 10.93 -19.09 -16.90
C PHE A 743 11.49 -18.45 -18.18
N GLY A 744 12.71 -17.93 -18.16
CA GLY A 744 13.36 -17.38 -19.37
C GLY A 744 13.51 -18.42 -20.49
N ALA A 745 13.94 -19.64 -20.16
CA ALA A 745 14.05 -20.73 -21.13
C ALA A 745 12.68 -21.10 -21.74
N ARG A 746 11.62 -21.08 -20.92
CA ARG A 746 10.25 -21.33 -21.37
C ARG A 746 9.77 -20.27 -22.37
N ILE A 747 10.09 -18.99 -22.14
CA ILE A 747 9.76 -17.89 -23.06
C ILE A 747 10.49 -18.11 -24.40
N ILE A 748 11.78 -18.43 -24.38
CA ILE A 748 12.55 -18.69 -25.60
C ILE A 748 11.97 -19.87 -26.38
N LEU A 749 11.65 -20.98 -25.70
CA LEU A 749 11.04 -22.15 -26.35
C LEU A 749 9.67 -21.84 -26.95
N GLN A 750 8.87 -20.99 -26.31
CA GLN A 750 7.62 -20.51 -26.88
C GLN A 750 7.84 -19.66 -28.13
N GLY A 751 8.79 -18.73 -28.10
CA GLY A 751 9.17 -17.95 -29.27
C GLY A 751 9.63 -18.83 -30.43
N VAL A 752 10.48 -19.83 -30.17
CA VAL A 752 10.92 -20.81 -31.18
C VAL A 752 9.73 -21.59 -31.75
N MET A 753 8.76 -21.97 -30.92
CA MET A 753 7.54 -22.66 -31.37
C MET A 753 6.68 -21.77 -32.28
N PHE A 754 6.40 -20.52 -31.89
CA PHE A 754 5.66 -19.58 -32.74
C PHE A 754 6.37 -19.32 -34.05
N GLY A 755 7.69 -19.09 -33.97
CA GLY A 755 8.52 -18.88 -35.13
C GLY A 755 8.51 -20.07 -36.09
N GLY A 756 8.71 -21.28 -35.56
CA GLY A 756 8.68 -22.51 -36.33
C GLY A 756 7.33 -22.79 -36.99
N LEU A 757 6.21 -22.56 -36.27
CA LEU A 757 4.87 -22.76 -36.82
C LEU A 757 4.52 -21.76 -37.91
N ALA A 758 4.90 -20.48 -37.74
CA ALA A 758 4.69 -19.46 -38.77
C ALA A 758 5.57 -19.71 -40.00
N LEU A 759 6.84 -20.12 -39.83
CA LEU A 759 7.70 -20.54 -40.94
C LEU A 759 7.15 -21.76 -41.68
N LEU A 760 6.66 -22.77 -40.94
CA LEU A 760 6.02 -23.94 -41.53
C LEU A 760 4.76 -23.54 -42.31
N SER A 761 3.95 -22.66 -41.75
CA SER A 761 2.74 -22.15 -42.39
C SER A 761 3.06 -21.38 -43.68
N PHE A 762 4.08 -20.54 -43.65
CA PHE A 762 4.58 -19.83 -44.84
C PHE A 762 5.07 -20.80 -45.92
N TYR A 763 5.86 -21.80 -45.54
CA TYR A 763 6.34 -22.83 -46.46
C TYR A 763 5.19 -23.63 -47.09
N LEU A 764 4.22 -24.07 -46.28
CA LEU A 764 3.04 -24.78 -46.77
C LEU A 764 2.19 -23.90 -47.68
N GLY A 765 2.02 -22.62 -47.33
CA GLY A 765 1.30 -21.68 -48.17
C GLY A 765 1.95 -21.51 -49.54
N GLN A 766 3.28 -21.40 -49.63
CA GLN A 766 3.96 -21.37 -50.93
C GLN A 766 3.68 -22.61 -51.79
N GLN A 767 3.57 -23.78 -51.16
CA GLN A 767 3.30 -25.03 -51.86
C GLN A 767 1.83 -25.20 -52.24
N LEU A 768 0.90 -24.70 -51.42
CA LEU A 768 -0.54 -24.92 -51.57
C LEU A 768 -1.23 -23.83 -52.40
N THR A 769 -0.95 -22.56 -52.11
CA THR A 769 -1.61 -21.42 -52.76
C THR A 769 -0.92 -21.04 -54.07
N HIS A 770 0.35 -21.43 -54.24
CA HIS A 770 1.22 -21.04 -55.35
C HIS A 770 1.39 -19.51 -55.51
N THR A 771 1.02 -18.75 -54.48
CA THR A 771 1.07 -17.29 -54.42
C THR A 771 1.87 -16.85 -53.21
N GLU A 772 2.65 -15.78 -53.36
CA GLU A 772 3.39 -15.20 -52.23
C GLU A 772 2.44 -14.59 -51.20
N ARG A 773 1.42 -13.87 -51.66
CA ARG A 773 0.35 -13.31 -50.80
C ARG A 773 -0.43 -14.38 -50.04
N GLY A 774 -0.66 -15.55 -50.63
CA GLY A 774 -1.33 -16.66 -49.95
C GLY A 774 -0.47 -17.25 -48.84
N ALA A 775 0.84 -17.39 -49.08
CA ALA A 775 1.80 -17.79 -48.06
C ALA A 775 1.89 -16.80 -46.89
N GLU A 776 1.97 -15.50 -47.18
CA GLU A 776 1.92 -14.43 -46.18
C GLU A 776 0.61 -14.48 -45.38
N THR A 777 -0.52 -14.73 -46.04
CA THR A 777 -1.83 -14.81 -45.38
C THR A 777 -1.93 -16.01 -44.44
N MET A 778 -1.44 -17.18 -44.85
CA MET A 778 -1.39 -18.36 -43.98
C MET A 778 -0.48 -18.13 -42.76
N ALA A 779 0.68 -17.53 -42.96
CA ALA A 779 1.61 -17.18 -41.90
C ALA A 779 0.99 -16.16 -40.92
N PHE A 780 0.30 -15.14 -41.44
CA PHE A 780 -0.37 -14.10 -40.65
C PHE A 780 -1.47 -14.69 -39.76
N ILE A 781 -2.35 -15.53 -40.33
CA ILE A 781 -3.40 -16.23 -39.57
C ILE A 781 -2.79 -17.09 -38.48
N THR A 782 -1.75 -17.86 -38.83
CA THR A 782 -1.11 -18.79 -37.90
C THR A 782 -0.51 -18.05 -36.73
N LEU A 783 0.27 -17.00 -37.00
CA LEU A 783 0.94 -16.23 -35.96
C LEU A 783 -0.07 -15.47 -35.10
N ALA A 784 -0.90 -14.62 -35.71
CA ALA A 784 -1.85 -13.77 -34.97
C ALA A 784 -2.81 -14.58 -34.09
N LEU A 785 -3.38 -15.67 -34.62
CA LEU A 785 -4.34 -16.47 -33.84
C LEU A 785 -3.65 -17.37 -32.81
N SER A 786 -2.44 -17.88 -33.11
CA SER A 786 -1.70 -18.69 -32.15
C SER A 786 -1.35 -17.93 -30.87
N GLN A 787 -1.07 -16.63 -30.99
CA GLN A 787 -0.78 -15.75 -29.86
C GLN A 787 -2.06 -15.50 -29.04
N VAL A 788 -3.18 -15.16 -29.68
CA VAL A 788 -4.48 -15.01 -28.97
C VAL A 788 -4.86 -16.29 -28.22
N ILE A 789 -4.67 -17.46 -28.84
CA ILE A 789 -4.90 -18.76 -28.20
C ILE A 789 -3.90 -19.00 -27.05
N GLN A 790 -2.63 -18.64 -27.23
CA GLN A 790 -1.61 -18.76 -26.20
C GLN A 790 -1.92 -17.95 -24.94
N ALA A 791 -2.60 -16.81 -25.08
CA ALA A 791 -3.02 -16.03 -23.93
C ALA A 791 -3.84 -16.89 -22.95
N PHE A 792 -4.65 -17.84 -23.43
CA PHE A 792 -5.32 -18.80 -22.55
C PHE A 792 -4.33 -19.72 -21.83
N ASN A 793 -3.31 -20.26 -22.51
CA ASN A 793 -2.32 -21.13 -21.87
C ASN A 793 -1.52 -20.43 -20.78
N MET A 794 -1.33 -19.11 -20.91
CA MET A 794 -0.60 -18.27 -19.96
C MET A 794 -1.39 -17.87 -18.72
N ARG A 795 -2.69 -18.18 -18.65
CA ARG A 795 -3.55 -17.82 -17.50
C ARG A 795 -3.10 -18.43 -16.18
N SER A 796 -2.54 -19.65 -16.20
CA SER A 796 -2.04 -20.32 -15.01
C SER A 796 -0.97 -21.35 -15.36
N GLU A 797 -0.20 -21.76 -14.35
CA GLU A 797 0.68 -22.92 -14.48
C GLU A 797 -0.10 -24.24 -14.52
N HIS A 798 -1.35 -24.26 -14.04
CA HIS A 798 -2.24 -25.41 -14.13
C HIS A 798 -2.87 -25.57 -15.51
N SER A 799 -3.38 -26.78 -15.76
CA SER A 799 -4.13 -27.07 -16.98
C SER A 799 -5.40 -26.21 -17.06
N LEU A 800 -5.69 -25.75 -18.29
CA LEU A 800 -6.89 -24.96 -18.60
C LEU A 800 -8.19 -25.69 -18.27
N PHE A 801 -8.20 -27.03 -18.34
CA PHE A 801 -9.35 -27.85 -17.96
C PHE A 801 -9.66 -27.79 -16.46
N LYS A 802 -8.64 -27.52 -15.62
CA LYS A 802 -8.81 -27.34 -14.17
C LYS A 802 -9.22 -25.92 -13.80
N THR A 803 -8.68 -24.92 -14.50
CA THR A 803 -9.01 -23.49 -14.25
C THR A 803 -10.30 -23.04 -14.92
N GLY A 804 -10.74 -23.73 -15.96
CA GLY A 804 -11.91 -23.41 -16.78
C GLY A 804 -11.63 -22.33 -17.82
N PHE A 805 -12.08 -22.53 -19.05
CA PHE A 805 -11.88 -21.60 -20.17
C PHE A 805 -12.57 -20.25 -19.94
N PHE A 806 -13.79 -20.27 -19.41
CA PHE A 806 -14.64 -19.07 -19.35
C PHE A 806 -14.56 -18.27 -18.04
N THR A 807 -13.65 -18.61 -17.14
CA THR A 807 -13.57 -17.97 -15.81
C THR A 807 -13.08 -16.53 -15.88
N ASN A 808 -12.18 -16.18 -16.81
CA ASN A 808 -11.78 -14.80 -17.07
C ASN A 808 -12.60 -14.19 -18.22
N LYS A 809 -13.72 -13.52 -17.86
CA LYS A 809 -14.62 -12.87 -18.83
C LYS A 809 -13.92 -11.81 -19.70
N LYS A 810 -12.94 -11.10 -19.13
CA LYS A 810 -12.21 -10.04 -19.86
C LYS A 810 -11.31 -10.63 -20.93
N LEU A 811 -10.65 -11.75 -20.65
CA LEU A 811 -9.82 -12.44 -21.63
C LEU A 811 -10.67 -13.06 -22.75
N ASN A 812 -11.83 -13.64 -22.42
CA ASN A 812 -12.74 -14.15 -23.46
C ASN A 812 -13.21 -13.03 -24.39
N MET A 813 -13.56 -11.87 -23.83
CA MET A 813 -13.96 -10.70 -24.62
C MET A 813 -12.78 -10.18 -25.45
N ALA A 814 -11.58 -10.08 -24.88
CA ALA A 814 -10.38 -9.67 -25.61
C ALA A 814 -10.08 -10.63 -26.77
N ALA A 815 -10.13 -11.94 -26.53
CA ALA A 815 -9.93 -12.94 -27.57
C ALA A 815 -11.01 -12.85 -28.67
N LEU A 816 -12.29 -12.74 -28.30
CA LEU A 816 -13.38 -12.58 -29.28
C LEU A 816 -13.19 -11.34 -30.15
N VAL A 817 -12.82 -10.21 -29.54
CA VAL A 817 -12.52 -8.97 -30.26
C VAL A 817 -11.29 -9.16 -31.16
N SER A 818 -10.21 -9.78 -30.68
CA SER A 818 -9.03 -10.07 -31.51
C SER A 818 -9.37 -10.97 -32.70
N PHE A 819 -10.15 -12.05 -32.50
CA PHE A 819 -10.61 -12.91 -33.59
C PHE A 819 -11.47 -12.14 -34.60
N ALA A 820 -12.41 -11.31 -34.12
CA ALA A 820 -13.25 -10.49 -34.98
C ALA A 820 -12.45 -9.47 -35.78
N LEU A 821 -11.43 -8.87 -35.18
CA LEU A 821 -10.53 -7.91 -35.83
C LEU A 821 -9.64 -8.58 -36.89
N VAL A 822 -9.10 -9.76 -36.60
CA VAL A 822 -8.34 -10.55 -37.59
C VAL A 822 -9.25 -10.98 -38.75
N ALA A 823 -10.47 -11.45 -38.45
CA ALA A 823 -11.45 -11.79 -39.48
C ALA A 823 -11.85 -10.56 -40.33
N LEU A 824 -12.01 -9.39 -39.71
CA LEU A 824 -12.29 -8.15 -40.41
C LEU A 824 -11.16 -7.80 -41.39
N VAL A 825 -9.89 -7.92 -40.98
CA VAL A 825 -8.74 -7.66 -41.85
C VAL A 825 -8.68 -8.64 -43.02
N ILE A 826 -8.96 -9.94 -42.79
CA ILE A 826 -8.84 -10.98 -43.82
C ILE A 826 -9.99 -10.95 -44.83
N PHE A 827 -11.23 -10.84 -44.35
CA PHE A 827 -12.43 -11.05 -45.18
C PHE A 827 -13.04 -9.77 -45.76
N THR A 828 -12.46 -8.61 -45.49
CA THR A 828 -12.91 -7.33 -46.07
C THR A 828 -11.82 -6.72 -46.96
N PRO A 829 -12.12 -5.64 -47.72
CA PRO A 829 -11.11 -4.93 -48.52
C PRO A 829 -9.93 -4.37 -47.72
N LEU A 830 -9.96 -4.46 -46.38
CA LEU A 830 -8.80 -4.18 -45.53
C LEU A 830 -7.66 -5.18 -45.73
N ASN A 831 -7.85 -6.30 -46.41
CA ASN A 831 -6.76 -7.23 -46.75
C ASN A 831 -5.71 -6.60 -47.69
N ILE A 832 -6.12 -5.66 -48.56
CA ILE A 832 -5.26 -4.98 -49.54
C ILE A 832 -4.09 -4.23 -48.87
N PRO A 833 -4.31 -3.31 -47.90
CA PRO A 833 -3.21 -2.63 -47.22
C PRO A 833 -2.31 -3.56 -46.41
N PHE A 834 -2.80 -4.73 -46.02
CA PHE A 834 -2.03 -5.73 -45.31
C PHE A 834 -1.29 -6.69 -46.25
N ASN A 835 -1.36 -6.51 -47.57
CA ASN A 835 -0.82 -7.44 -48.58
C ASN A 835 -1.38 -8.88 -48.48
N LEU A 836 -2.61 -9.02 -47.98
CA LEU A 836 -3.26 -10.31 -47.77
C LEU A 836 -4.24 -10.65 -48.91
N GLU A 837 -4.48 -11.94 -49.13
CA GLU A 837 -5.48 -12.43 -50.09
C GLU A 837 -6.52 -13.34 -49.43
N ILE A 838 -7.69 -13.50 -50.05
CA ILE A 838 -8.72 -14.39 -49.53
C ILE A 838 -8.35 -15.83 -49.89
N LEU A 839 -8.02 -16.62 -48.86
CA LEU A 839 -7.64 -18.02 -49.02
C LEU A 839 -8.84 -18.94 -49.32
N PRO A 840 -8.64 -20.03 -50.08
CA PRO A 840 -9.57 -21.15 -50.09
C PRO A 840 -9.78 -21.73 -48.69
N TRP A 841 -10.98 -22.27 -48.43
CA TRP A 841 -11.32 -22.80 -47.11
C TRP A 841 -10.36 -23.90 -46.62
N GLY A 842 -9.81 -24.72 -47.51
CA GLY A 842 -8.84 -25.76 -47.16
C GLY A 842 -7.57 -25.19 -46.53
N ASP A 843 -6.96 -24.20 -47.19
CA ASP A 843 -5.73 -23.55 -46.74
C ASP A 843 -5.96 -22.73 -45.48
N PHE A 844 -7.13 -22.08 -45.39
CA PHE A 844 -7.56 -21.38 -44.17
C PHE A 844 -7.64 -22.32 -42.97
N PHE A 845 -8.24 -23.51 -43.11
CA PHE A 845 -8.32 -24.49 -42.02
C PHE A 845 -6.97 -25.10 -41.65
N ILE A 846 -6.03 -25.21 -42.60
CA ILE A 846 -4.65 -25.64 -42.30
C ILE A 846 -3.95 -24.58 -41.43
N ALA A 847 -4.03 -23.30 -41.82
CA ALA A 847 -3.46 -22.20 -41.04
C ALA A 847 -4.10 -22.12 -39.63
N LEU A 848 -5.42 -22.28 -39.54
CA LEU A 848 -6.13 -22.34 -38.26
C LEU A 848 -5.68 -23.54 -37.42
N GLY A 849 -5.52 -24.72 -38.02
CA GLY A 849 -5.04 -25.92 -37.33
C GLY A 849 -3.64 -25.72 -36.73
N LEU A 850 -2.73 -25.09 -37.47
CA LEU A 850 -1.40 -24.72 -36.98
C LEU A 850 -1.48 -23.71 -35.82
N ALA A 851 -2.41 -22.76 -35.88
CA ALA A 851 -2.63 -21.81 -34.79
C ALA A 851 -3.05 -22.46 -33.47
N PHE A 852 -3.69 -23.64 -33.52
CA PHE A 852 -4.09 -24.41 -32.33
C PHE A 852 -2.96 -25.28 -31.75
N VAL A 853 -1.86 -25.51 -32.46
CA VAL A 853 -0.76 -26.37 -31.99
C VAL A 853 -0.19 -25.93 -30.62
N PRO A 854 0.08 -24.62 -30.38
CA PRO A 854 0.57 -24.16 -29.08
C PRO A 854 -0.33 -24.54 -27.91
N PHE A 855 -1.65 -24.53 -28.09
CA PHE A 855 -2.61 -24.98 -27.09
C PHE A 855 -2.41 -26.44 -26.73
N VAL A 856 -2.32 -27.33 -27.72
CA VAL A 856 -2.13 -28.76 -27.48
C VAL A 856 -0.79 -29.02 -26.79
N VAL A 857 0.29 -28.43 -27.31
CA VAL A 857 1.65 -28.62 -26.76
C VAL A 857 1.73 -28.16 -25.31
N MET A 858 1.18 -26.98 -25.00
CA MET A 858 1.25 -26.41 -23.66
C MET A 858 0.38 -27.17 -22.65
N GLU A 859 -0.82 -27.62 -23.03
CA GLU A 859 -1.67 -28.42 -22.15
C GLU A 859 -1.09 -29.82 -21.92
N CYS A 860 -0.50 -30.46 -22.94
CA CYS A 860 0.27 -31.69 -22.76
C CYS A 860 1.48 -31.47 -21.82
N SER A 861 2.25 -30.39 -22.02
CA SER A 861 3.40 -30.06 -21.16
C SER A 861 3.01 -29.91 -19.69
N LYS A 862 1.87 -29.27 -19.41
CA LYS A 862 1.30 -29.14 -18.07
C LYS A 862 0.79 -30.48 -17.53
N ALA A 863 0.11 -31.28 -18.35
CA ALA A 863 -0.42 -32.58 -17.95
C ALA A 863 0.68 -33.59 -17.58
N PHE A 864 1.81 -33.57 -18.29
CA PHE A 864 2.97 -34.43 -18.03
C PHE A 864 3.94 -33.87 -16.97
N GLY A 865 3.64 -32.72 -16.36
CA GLY A 865 4.48 -32.12 -15.31
C GLY A 865 5.88 -31.72 -15.79
N LEU A 866 6.09 -31.54 -17.10
CA LEU A 866 7.36 -31.10 -17.69
C LEU A 866 7.71 -29.67 -17.27
N ILE A 867 6.68 -28.90 -16.88
CA ILE A 867 6.83 -27.63 -16.18
C ILE A 867 6.88 -27.94 -14.67
N LYS A 868 8.08 -27.93 -14.08
CA LYS A 868 8.25 -28.12 -12.63
C LYS A 868 7.51 -27.02 -11.87
N HIS A 869 6.44 -27.39 -11.17
CA HIS A 869 5.86 -26.53 -10.14
C HIS A 869 6.87 -26.41 -8.98
N SER A 870 7.02 -25.22 -8.40
CA SER A 870 7.71 -25.10 -7.11
C SER A 870 7.01 -26.04 -6.13
N LYS A 871 7.72 -27.04 -5.62
CA LYS A 871 7.17 -28.05 -4.71
C LYS A 871 6.36 -27.37 -3.60
N SER A 872 5.05 -27.59 -3.57
CA SER A 872 4.26 -27.39 -2.36
C SER A 872 4.68 -28.49 -1.40
N TYR A 873 5.35 -28.13 -0.31
CA TYR A 873 5.67 -29.07 0.75
C TYR A 873 4.41 -29.23 1.63
N ASP A 874 3.59 -30.23 1.32
CA ASP A 874 2.79 -30.92 2.34
C ASP A 874 3.66 -32.11 2.82
N GLU A 875 4.61 -31.83 3.71
CA GLU A 875 5.22 -32.78 4.64
C GLU A 875 5.37 -32.11 6.01
#